data_AF-A0AAE4SD38-F1
#
_entry.id   AF-A0AAE4SD38-F1
#
_cell.length_a   1.000
_cell.length_b   1.000
_cell.length_c   1.000
_cell.angle_alpha   90.00
_cell.angle_beta   90.00
_cell.angle_gamma   90.00
#
_symmetry.space_group_name_H-M   'P 1'
#
loop_
_entity.id
_entity.type
_entity.pdbx_description
1 polymer ?
#
loop_
_entity_poly.entity_id
_entity_poly.type
_entity_poly.pdbx_seq_one_letter_code
_entity_poly.pdbx_strand_id
1 'polypeptide(L)'
;MPHEYKKYPHQRKNQSAKKPHQRPPKEKPQRKEVKPGYYVAADSDDYLTKHLYWCPRCNVPLVAKTCSCDAETIKIPLQQPYDIRPVLKADYDLLQKLITDRFGPRVTLPKVMVFNKAGGLDRNELVIANGVRFAWLWFDPVSRRFRLDIEAEALPYLIGKAEKNIINLETAAAALPTGRLGGKKVAAASDATDGVVILKYKSKYGTGILKDGFVRIKELVQVEQKSGMPNPSWDEVVERNAFHLKNMERTAVREIKQNLGLAPVANCSFSGGKDSTAVWQIAQKAGVTDVFFIDTGLEFPETVEFVKSQNVRMIQKAGDFWQAVEKAGPPGKDHRWCCKLLKLNPLKVHLAETGPCVTVQGNRWYESWSRASLDAVSQNPNNPMQINLSPIRSWRALDVFLYLWLREVPYNSLYERGYERIGCYLCPAMLESELATMHETHPAMAERWDEFLNRWAADRGLPPEFVNWGLWRWKDLPPKMKELVREANLDLSEKPVKRSTPSSVAHLMPEGKAVDVVDVEPAVPEAEALPLTDWEAVRSKFPILGDLMYLDNAATSFAPEPVLLAMDQFERTYRANVGRGVHRLTRIASQKYWHAHEIVADFINGAAGTTVFVKNTTEAVTMIARGLDWKAGDCVVTTILEHHSNLLPWRALEKYGVTIRVVGLKSDLTLDMDALLESMDDSVRLVAVTHASNVTGTVTPVAEIVKLCKKHGALLAVDAAQSVPHMPVDVAALGADFVSFSGHKMCGPTGTGVLWMKNPILEPLFVGGGMVEQVGENSFTFAEGFHRYEAGTPNIAGGIGLGAAAVFLKDIGMKNIEARERELTNRLIEKLSAVPGVKLYVPADPTQRIGVVSFKIPGISPHEAAAYLDDEAGIMVRSGMHCAEPLMRYLECPEGTIRASIAFYNTESEIDTLAATILEIAG
;
A
#
# COMPACT_ATOMS: atom_id res chain seq x y z
N MET A 1 -17.07 40.53 14.36
CA MET A 1 -18.09 41.27 15.14
C MET A 1 -17.94 42.75 14.82
N PRO A 2 -18.99 43.58 14.89
CA PRO A 2 -20.34 43.34 15.48
C PRO A 2 -21.48 43.58 14.45
N HIS A 3 -22.79 43.34 14.64
CA HIS A 3 -23.69 42.73 15.64
C HIS A 3 -24.99 42.37 14.85
N GLU A 4 -25.44 41.12 14.86
CA GLU A 4 -26.74 40.63 15.42
C GLU A 4 -28.06 41.32 15.00
N TYR A 5 -29.09 40.52 14.64
CA TYR A 5 -30.46 40.49 15.22
C TYR A 5 -31.31 39.41 14.49
N LYS A 6 -31.45 38.19 15.07
CA LYS A 6 -32.62 37.58 15.79
C LYS A 6 -33.80 36.97 14.97
N LYS A 7 -33.88 35.63 15.10
CA LYS A 7 -35.00 34.74 15.53
C LYS A 7 -36.29 34.55 14.69
N TYR A 8 -36.56 33.26 14.41
CA TYR A 8 -37.82 32.58 14.07
C TYR A 8 -38.97 32.78 15.10
N PRO A 9 -40.24 32.44 14.74
CA PRO A 9 -40.76 31.14 15.18
C PRO A 9 -41.69 30.39 14.20
N HIS A 10 -41.76 29.07 14.41
CA HIS A 10 -42.65 28.07 13.80
C HIS A 10 -44.16 28.33 13.99
N GLN A 11 -44.98 27.81 13.06
CA GLN A 11 -46.22 27.08 13.41
C GLN A 11 -46.72 26.14 12.30
N ARG A 12 -47.17 24.95 12.73
CA ARG A 12 -47.72 23.82 11.95
C ARG A 12 -49.19 24.06 11.54
N LYS A 13 -49.65 23.43 10.45
CA LYS A 13 -50.72 22.38 10.44
C LYS A 13 -51.27 22.06 9.03
N ASN A 14 -51.20 20.78 8.67
CA ASN A 14 -52.27 19.90 8.17
C ASN A 14 -53.39 20.49 7.28
N GLN A 15 -53.58 19.97 6.06
CA GLN A 15 -54.58 18.92 5.76
C GLN A 15 -54.70 18.57 4.26
N SER A 16 -54.79 17.26 4.06
CA SER A 16 -55.28 16.46 2.92
C SER A 16 -56.24 17.10 1.90
N ALA A 17 -55.98 16.80 0.61
CA ALA A 17 -57.04 16.56 -0.36
C ALA A 17 -56.60 15.47 -1.35
N LYS A 18 -57.25 14.30 -1.29
CA LYS A 18 -57.25 13.29 -2.36
C LYS A 18 -58.29 13.70 -3.39
N LYS A 19 -57.93 13.69 -4.68
CA LYS A 19 -58.88 13.36 -5.77
C LYS A 19 -58.21 12.42 -6.78
N PRO A 20 -58.96 11.46 -7.34
CA PRO A 20 -58.46 10.45 -8.26
C PRO A 20 -58.61 10.94 -9.70
N HIS A 21 -57.70 10.59 -10.62
CA HIS A 21 -58.07 10.36 -12.02
C HIS A 21 -56.94 9.67 -12.82
N GLN A 22 -57.36 8.60 -13.49
CA GLN A 22 -57.01 8.16 -14.84
C GLN A 22 -55.54 7.85 -15.19
N ARG A 23 -55.32 6.58 -15.56
CA ARG A 23 -54.09 6.04 -16.15
C ARG A 23 -53.90 6.54 -17.60
N PRO A 24 -52.73 7.09 -17.95
CA PRO A 24 -52.20 7.09 -19.31
C PRO A 24 -51.09 6.01 -19.47
N PRO A 25 -50.59 5.78 -20.71
CA PRO A 25 -50.13 4.47 -21.18
C PRO A 25 -48.74 4.03 -20.67
N LYS A 26 -48.47 2.72 -20.77
CA LYS A 26 -47.24 2.04 -20.35
C LYS A 26 -45.98 2.69 -20.96
N GLU A 27 -45.25 3.45 -20.15
CA GLU A 27 -43.86 3.83 -20.42
C GLU A 27 -42.90 2.66 -20.16
N LYS A 28 -41.83 2.57 -20.96
CA LYS A 28 -40.69 1.66 -20.80
C LYS A 28 -40.11 1.81 -19.38
N PRO A 29 -39.58 0.74 -18.74
CA PRO A 29 -39.12 0.81 -17.37
C PRO A 29 -37.96 1.82 -17.25
N GLN A 30 -38.22 2.97 -16.65
CA GLN A 30 -37.18 3.87 -16.13
C GLN A 30 -36.26 3.06 -15.21
N ARG A 31 -34.95 3.21 -15.39
CA ARG A 31 -33.93 2.72 -14.43
C ARG A 31 -34.34 3.23 -13.05
N LYS A 32 -34.82 2.32 -12.19
CA LYS A 32 -35.01 2.63 -10.77
C LYS A 32 -33.64 2.96 -10.20
N GLU A 33 -33.46 4.21 -9.77
CA GLU A 33 -32.41 4.55 -8.82
C GLU A 33 -32.45 3.54 -7.68
N VAL A 34 -31.33 2.85 -7.50
CA VAL A 34 -31.13 1.88 -6.43
C VAL A 34 -31.06 2.66 -5.12
N LYS A 35 -32.20 2.78 -4.44
CA LYS A 35 -32.21 3.22 -3.04
C LYS A 35 -31.43 2.20 -2.20
N PRO A 36 -30.43 2.62 -1.39
CA PRO A 36 -29.70 1.73 -0.49
C PRO A 36 -30.69 1.03 0.44
N GLY A 37 -30.84 -0.29 0.28
CA GLY A 37 -31.71 -1.09 1.11
C GLY A 37 -31.06 -1.31 2.48
N TYR A 38 -31.76 -0.88 3.54
CA TYR A 38 -31.64 -1.36 4.92
C TYR A 38 -30.21 -1.61 5.43
N TYR A 39 -29.47 -0.52 5.64
CA TYR A 39 -28.46 -0.49 6.70
C TYR A 39 -29.10 0.13 7.95
N VAL A 40 -28.69 -0.36 9.12
CA VAL A 40 -28.86 0.34 10.40
C VAL A 40 -28.56 1.83 10.16
N ALA A 41 -29.45 2.69 10.65
CA ALA A 41 -29.46 4.12 10.42
C ALA A 41 -28.05 4.74 10.39
N ALA A 42 -27.83 5.61 9.41
CA ALA A 42 -26.60 6.37 9.18
C ALA A 42 -26.30 7.44 10.26
N ASP A 43 -26.70 7.18 11.51
CA ASP A 43 -26.58 8.08 12.67
C ASP A 43 -25.71 7.47 13.80
N SER A 44 -24.79 6.55 13.52
CA SER A 44 -23.79 6.15 14.53
C SER A 44 -22.41 5.87 13.95
N ASP A 45 -21.43 6.53 14.55
CA ASP A 45 -19.97 6.46 14.38
C ASP A 45 -19.27 5.07 14.45
N ASP A 46 -19.95 3.93 14.21
CA ASP A 46 -19.35 2.61 14.37
C ASP A 46 -19.77 1.57 13.30
N TYR A 47 -19.08 1.57 12.15
CA TYR A 47 -19.19 0.52 11.13
C TYR A 47 -18.61 -0.84 11.59
N LEU A 48 -17.81 -0.86 12.66
CA LEU A 48 -17.14 -2.07 13.17
C LEU A 48 -17.63 -2.42 14.56
N THR A 49 -18.01 -3.68 14.78
CA THR A 49 -18.37 -4.15 16.11
C THR A 49 -17.08 -4.41 16.90
N LYS A 50 -16.82 -3.59 17.93
CA LYS A 50 -15.59 -3.65 18.76
C LYS A 50 -15.66 -4.64 19.93
N HIS A 51 -16.74 -5.41 20.02
CA HIS A 51 -17.02 -6.28 21.16
C HIS A 51 -17.51 -7.65 20.70
N LEU A 52 -17.20 -8.68 21.47
CA LEU A 52 -17.86 -9.98 21.41
C LEU A 52 -19.04 -9.99 22.39
N TYR A 53 -20.19 -10.48 21.94
CA TYR A 53 -21.32 -10.75 22.82
C TYR A 53 -21.18 -12.15 23.40
N TRP A 54 -21.49 -12.32 24.68
CA TRP A 54 -21.47 -13.62 25.35
C TRP A 54 -22.76 -13.82 26.16
N CYS A 55 -23.34 -15.02 26.07
CA CYS A 55 -24.48 -15.38 26.89
C CYS A 55 -23.99 -16.00 28.20
N PRO A 56 -24.18 -15.36 29.37
CA PRO A 56 -23.73 -15.94 30.64
C PRO A 56 -24.55 -17.17 31.05
N ARG A 57 -25.82 -17.27 30.61
CA ARG A 57 -26.71 -18.40 30.93
C ARG A 57 -26.36 -19.66 30.13
N CYS A 58 -26.19 -19.53 28.81
CA CYS A 58 -25.81 -20.67 27.95
C CYS A 58 -24.30 -20.90 27.91
N ASN A 59 -23.51 -19.94 28.37
CA ASN A 59 -22.06 -19.91 28.29
C ASN A 59 -21.51 -20.03 26.85
N VAL A 60 -22.10 -19.29 25.91
CA VAL A 60 -21.72 -19.32 24.48
C VAL A 60 -21.38 -17.93 23.94
N PRO A 61 -20.45 -17.82 22.98
CA PRO A 61 -20.26 -16.60 22.20
C PRO A 61 -21.43 -16.38 21.24
N LEU A 62 -21.74 -15.11 20.97
CA LEU A 62 -22.83 -14.70 20.10
C LEU A 62 -22.33 -13.76 19.00
N VAL A 63 -22.80 -13.98 17.79
CA VAL A 63 -22.54 -13.13 16.61
C VAL A 63 -23.37 -11.83 16.64
N ALA A 64 -24.37 -11.75 17.53
CA ALA A 64 -25.25 -10.61 17.71
C ALA A 64 -25.62 -10.37 19.19
N LYS A 65 -26.32 -9.27 19.46
CA LYS A 65 -26.67 -8.80 20.82
C LYS A 65 -27.57 -9.76 21.61
N THR A 66 -28.31 -10.66 20.97
CA THR A 66 -29.34 -11.47 21.63
C THR A 66 -29.04 -12.96 21.50
N CYS A 67 -29.20 -13.69 22.61
CA CYS A 67 -29.21 -15.14 22.65
C CYS A 67 -30.64 -15.66 22.45
N SER A 68 -30.79 -16.86 21.88
CA SER A 68 -32.10 -17.51 21.75
C SER A 68 -32.73 -17.95 23.08
N CYS A 69 -32.03 -17.80 24.21
CA CYS A 69 -32.50 -18.15 25.56
C CYS A 69 -33.04 -16.95 26.37
N ASP A 70 -33.10 -15.77 25.74
CA ASP A 70 -33.58 -14.49 26.31
C ASP A 70 -32.78 -13.95 27.51
N ALA A 71 -31.64 -14.55 27.86
CA ALA A 71 -30.75 -14.00 28.88
C ALA A 71 -30.07 -12.70 28.41
N GLU A 72 -29.83 -11.79 29.35
CA GLU A 72 -29.02 -10.60 29.13
C GLU A 72 -27.59 -10.99 28.70
N THR A 73 -27.08 -10.34 27.65
CA THR A 73 -25.77 -10.65 27.08
C THR A 73 -24.72 -9.67 27.61
N ILE A 74 -23.53 -10.19 27.88
CA ILE A 74 -22.38 -9.36 28.27
C ILE A 74 -21.55 -8.98 27.04
N LYS A 75 -20.87 -7.84 27.10
CA LYS A 75 -19.97 -7.35 26.06
C LYS A 75 -18.52 -7.50 26.51
N ILE A 76 -17.73 -8.20 25.71
CA ILE A 76 -16.30 -8.39 25.94
C ILE A 76 -15.56 -7.50 24.93
N PRO A 77 -14.77 -6.50 25.38
CA PRO A 77 -13.97 -5.68 24.49
C PRO A 77 -12.94 -6.52 23.72
N LEU A 78 -12.85 -6.27 22.41
CA LEU A 78 -11.90 -6.95 21.53
C LEU A 78 -10.69 -6.06 21.22
N GLN A 79 -9.54 -6.70 21.02
CA GLN A 79 -8.32 -6.10 20.49
C GLN A 79 -8.42 -5.94 18.99
N GLN A 80 -7.79 -4.89 18.47
CA GLN A 80 -7.72 -4.63 17.03
C GLN A 80 -6.87 -5.71 16.33
N PRO A 81 -7.29 -6.25 15.17
CA PRO A 81 -8.32 -5.72 14.25
C PRO A 81 -9.77 -6.15 14.54
N TYR A 82 -10.06 -6.67 15.74
CA TYR A 82 -11.37 -7.16 16.20
C TYR A 82 -11.85 -8.46 15.54
N ASP A 83 -10.96 -9.18 14.85
CA ASP A 83 -11.26 -10.54 14.39
C ASP A 83 -11.22 -11.51 15.56
N ILE A 84 -12.14 -12.47 15.50
CA ILE A 84 -12.21 -13.58 16.43
C ILE A 84 -12.43 -14.86 15.66
N ARG A 85 -11.84 -15.96 16.13
CA ARG A 85 -11.97 -17.30 15.53
C ARG A 85 -12.20 -18.34 16.62
N PRO A 86 -12.89 -19.45 16.32
CA PRO A 86 -12.99 -20.57 17.25
C PRO A 86 -11.61 -21.14 17.58
N VAL A 87 -11.44 -21.61 18.82
CA VAL A 87 -10.34 -22.52 19.17
C VAL A 87 -10.71 -23.91 18.63
N LEU A 88 -9.97 -24.36 17.61
CA LEU A 88 -10.15 -25.66 16.96
C LEU A 88 -9.27 -26.73 17.63
N LYS A 89 -9.32 -27.98 17.14
CA LYS A 89 -8.75 -29.13 17.84
C LYS A 89 -7.28 -28.95 18.26
N ALA A 90 -6.35 -28.71 17.32
CA ALA A 90 -4.93 -28.57 17.66
C ALA A 90 -4.65 -27.41 18.63
N ASP A 91 -5.41 -26.32 18.49
CA ASP A 91 -5.28 -25.17 19.38
C ASP A 91 -5.78 -25.48 20.79
N TYR A 92 -6.88 -26.22 20.90
CA TYR A 92 -7.40 -26.69 22.20
C TYR A 92 -6.39 -27.60 22.89
N ASP A 93 -5.84 -28.58 22.14
CA ASP A 93 -4.85 -29.52 22.66
C ASP A 93 -3.59 -28.78 23.15
N LEU A 94 -3.14 -27.76 22.40
CA LEU A 94 -2.03 -26.89 22.79
C LEU A 94 -2.34 -26.11 24.08
N LEU A 95 -3.48 -25.44 24.16
CA LEU A 95 -3.87 -24.66 25.34
C LEU A 95 -4.01 -25.56 26.57
N GLN A 96 -4.62 -26.73 26.42
CA GLN A 96 -4.80 -27.70 27.49
C GLN A 96 -3.46 -28.26 27.97
N LYS A 97 -2.53 -28.57 27.05
CA LYS A 97 -1.16 -28.97 27.40
C LYS A 97 -0.45 -27.87 28.19
N LEU A 98 -0.42 -26.64 27.68
CA LEU A 98 0.26 -25.52 28.33
C LEU A 98 -0.28 -25.24 29.73
N ILE A 99 -1.61 -25.27 29.92
CA ILE A 99 -2.20 -25.01 31.23
C ILE A 99 -2.01 -26.17 32.20
N THR A 100 -2.07 -27.42 31.75
CA THR A 100 -1.78 -28.61 32.57
C THR A 100 -0.31 -28.65 32.99
N ASP A 101 0.61 -28.42 32.05
CA ASP A 101 2.04 -28.37 32.34
C ASP A 101 2.35 -27.28 33.37
N ARG A 102 1.64 -26.14 33.31
CA ARG A 102 1.84 -25.02 34.22
C ARG A 102 1.17 -25.19 35.57
N PHE A 103 -0.09 -25.58 35.65
CA PHE A 103 -0.89 -25.52 36.88
C PHE A 103 -1.37 -26.89 37.40
N GLY A 104 -1.11 -27.97 36.67
CA GLY A 104 -1.47 -29.34 37.04
C GLY A 104 -2.69 -29.89 36.28
N PRO A 105 -2.83 -31.23 36.21
CA PRO A 105 -3.88 -31.91 35.43
C PRO A 105 -5.31 -31.66 35.91
N ARG A 106 -5.52 -31.19 37.16
CA ARG A 106 -6.86 -30.83 37.65
C ARG A 106 -7.44 -29.57 36.99
N VAL A 107 -6.63 -28.79 36.28
CA VAL A 107 -7.06 -27.61 35.54
C VAL A 107 -7.54 -27.99 34.14
N THR A 108 -8.85 -27.93 33.91
CA THR A 108 -9.51 -28.26 32.63
C THR A 108 -10.08 -27.00 31.98
N LEU A 109 -9.87 -26.84 30.67
CA LEU A 109 -10.43 -25.74 29.88
C LEU A 109 -11.86 -26.03 29.39
N PRO A 110 -12.73 -25.01 29.25
CA PRO A 110 -14.07 -25.18 28.70
C PRO A 110 -14.00 -25.56 27.21
N LYS A 111 -15.00 -26.30 26.73
CA LYS A 111 -15.06 -26.79 25.34
C LYS A 111 -15.18 -25.66 24.30
N VAL A 112 -15.83 -24.56 24.68
CA VAL A 112 -16.05 -23.40 23.81
C VAL A 112 -15.13 -22.27 24.24
N MET A 113 -14.20 -21.94 23.36
CA MET A 113 -13.27 -20.83 23.50
C MET A 113 -13.09 -20.16 22.13
N VAL A 114 -12.79 -18.87 22.15
CA VAL A 114 -12.42 -18.13 20.94
C VAL A 114 -11.10 -17.41 21.14
N PHE A 115 -10.31 -17.33 20.08
CA PHE A 115 -9.19 -16.42 20.02
C PHE A 115 -9.65 -15.07 19.49
N ASN A 116 -9.15 -14.01 20.11
CA ASN A 116 -9.18 -12.67 19.55
C ASN A 116 -7.77 -12.26 19.13
N LYS A 117 -7.62 -12.01 17.83
CA LYS A 117 -6.36 -11.66 17.20
C LYS A 117 -5.86 -10.30 17.69
N ALA A 118 -4.60 -10.22 18.09
CA ALA A 118 -3.92 -8.97 18.37
C ALA A 118 -2.81 -8.72 17.35
N GLY A 119 -2.72 -7.49 16.84
CA GLY A 119 -1.66 -7.10 15.91
C GLY A 119 -0.28 -6.97 16.56
N GLY A 120 0.77 -7.06 15.75
CA GLY A 120 2.12 -6.58 16.11
C GLY A 120 3.10 -7.60 16.72
N LEU A 121 2.75 -8.89 16.78
CA LEU A 121 3.62 -10.02 17.12
C LEU A 121 3.19 -11.27 16.34
N ASP A 122 4.12 -12.22 16.16
CA ASP A 122 3.82 -13.52 15.54
C ASP A 122 2.95 -14.36 16.49
N ARG A 123 1.81 -14.85 15.99
CA ARG A 123 0.75 -15.55 16.72
C ARG A 123 0.53 -15.02 18.15
N ASN A 124 -0.10 -13.87 18.28
CA ASN A 124 -0.46 -13.26 19.57
C ASN A 124 -1.99 -13.14 19.68
N GLU A 125 -2.59 -13.96 20.53
CA GLU A 125 -4.05 -14.11 20.62
C GLU A 125 -4.53 -14.05 22.07
N LEU A 126 -5.56 -13.23 22.30
CA LEU A 126 -6.29 -13.24 23.54
C LEU A 126 -7.29 -14.40 23.52
N VAL A 127 -7.13 -15.35 24.44
CA VAL A 127 -8.07 -16.45 24.68
C VAL A 127 -9.26 -15.91 25.47
N ILE A 128 -10.46 -16.06 24.92
CA ILE A 128 -11.71 -15.71 25.59
C ILE A 128 -12.48 -17.00 25.86
N ALA A 129 -12.83 -17.19 27.13
CA ALA A 129 -13.50 -18.40 27.62
C ALA A 129 -14.40 -18.04 28.80
N ASN A 130 -15.53 -18.73 28.97
CA ASN A 130 -16.47 -18.47 30.08
C ASN A 130 -16.90 -16.99 30.23
N GLY A 131 -16.96 -16.26 29.12
CA GLY A 131 -17.36 -14.85 29.10
C GLY A 131 -16.30 -13.88 29.62
N VAL A 132 -15.05 -14.32 29.79
CA VAL A 132 -13.95 -13.51 30.32
C VAL A 132 -12.70 -13.58 29.45
N ARG A 133 -11.81 -12.59 29.62
CA ARG A 133 -10.45 -12.61 29.08
C ARG A 133 -9.65 -13.64 29.87
N PHE A 134 -9.37 -14.79 29.27
CA PHE A 134 -8.88 -15.95 30.00
C PHE A 134 -7.35 -15.98 30.07
N ALA A 135 -6.68 -15.84 28.92
CA ALA A 135 -5.23 -15.89 28.84
C ALA A 135 -4.73 -15.24 27.55
N TRP A 136 -3.45 -14.97 27.48
CA TRP A 136 -2.74 -14.63 26.25
C TRP A 136 -1.92 -15.82 25.77
N LEU A 137 -2.17 -16.26 24.54
CA LEU A 137 -1.33 -17.21 23.83
C LEU A 137 -0.39 -16.42 22.92
N TRP A 138 0.91 -16.63 23.04
CA TRP A 138 1.88 -16.04 22.13
C TRP A 138 3.00 -17.01 21.75
N PHE A 139 3.56 -16.84 20.55
CA PHE A 139 4.69 -17.62 20.06
C PHE A 139 5.98 -16.80 20.15
N ASP A 140 7.00 -17.35 20.79
CA ASP A 140 8.32 -16.75 20.91
C ASP A 140 9.18 -17.16 19.70
N PRO A 141 9.53 -16.26 18.77
CA PRO A 141 10.28 -16.60 17.56
C PRO A 141 11.73 -17.01 17.85
N VAL A 142 12.30 -16.63 18.99
CA VAL A 142 13.69 -16.97 19.35
C VAL A 142 13.73 -18.37 19.94
N SER A 143 12.91 -18.63 20.96
CA SER A 143 12.88 -19.96 21.59
C SER A 143 12.04 -20.98 20.83
N ARG A 144 11.27 -20.53 19.82
CA ARG A 144 10.31 -21.30 19.01
C ARG A 144 9.29 -22.06 19.86
N ARG A 145 8.86 -21.45 20.96
CA ARG A 145 7.92 -22.06 21.93
C ARG A 145 6.70 -21.19 22.13
N PHE A 146 5.56 -21.85 22.29
CA PHE A 146 4.35 -21.19 22.76
C PHE A 146 4.42 -20.89 24.25
N ARG A 147 3.86 -19.75 24.63
CA ARG A 147 3.63 -19.37 26.03
C ARG A 147 2.17 -19.00 26.25
N LEU A 148 1.68 -19.34 27.44
CA LEU A 148 0.33 -19.04 27.87
C LEU A 148 0.38 -18.24 29.18
N ASP A 149 -0.05 -17.00 29.12
CA ASP A 149 -0.10 -16.10 30.28
C ASP A 149 -1.56 -15.90 30.71
N ILE A 150 -1.96 -16.49 31.84
CA ILE A 150 -3.32 -16.32 32.36
C ILE A 150 -3.59 -14.88 32.82
N GLU A 151 -4.83 -14.43 32.62
CA GLU A 151 -5.35 -13.14 33.11
C GLU A 151 -6.03 -13.33 34.48
N ALA A 152 -6.16 -12.27 35.29
CA ALA A 152 -6.82 -12.43 36.60
C ALA A 152 -8.30 -12.80 36.48
N GLU A 153 -8.97 -12.47 35.38
CA GLU A 153 -10.36 -12.87 35.15
C GLU A 153 -10.52 -14.40 34.99
N ALA A 154 -9.44 -15.14 34.72
CA ALA A 154 -9.45 -16.60 34.69
C ALA A 154 -9.40 -17.24 36.09
N LEU A 155 -8.89 -16.53 37.10
CA LEU A 155 -8.68 -17.06 38.45
C LEU A 155 -9.91 -17.71 39.10
N PRO A 156 -11.16 -17.18 38.95
CA PRO A 156 -12.36 -17.86 39.44
C PRO A 156 -12.49 -19.33 38.98
N TYR A 157 -11.94 -19.65 37.81
CA TYR A 157 -12.04 -20.97 37.18
C TYR A 157 -10.82 -21.88 37.46
N LEU A 158 -9.73 -21.30 37.98
CA LEU A 158 -8.45 -21.98 38.20
C LEU A 158 -8.18 -22.25 39.69
N ILE A 159 -8.58 -21.33 40.58
CA ILE A 159 -8.37 -21.46 42.03
C ILE A 159 -9.12 -22.69 42.54
N GLY A 160 -8.46 -23.45 43.43
CA GLY A 160 -8.96 -24.72 43.97
C GLY A 160 -8.74 -25.93 43.06
N LYS A 161 -8.34 -25.72 41.79
CA LYS A 161 -7.94 -26.78 40.85
C LYS A 161 -6.45 -26.77 40.54
N ALA A 162 -5.81 -25.59 40.54
CA ALA A 162 -4.38 -25.49 40.37
C ALA A 162 -3.64 -26.16 41.54
N GLU A 163 -2.60 -26.94 41.21
CA GLU A 163 -1.85 -27.78 42.15
C GLU A 163 -0.41 -27.30 42.34
N LYS A 164 0.16 -26.58 41.37
CA LYS A 164 1.55 -26.11 41.38
C LYS A 164 1.68 -24.72 40.78
N ASN A 165 2.84 -24.09 40.96
CA ASN A 165 3.13 -22.70 40.55
C ASN A 165 2.17 -21.67 41.19
N ILE A 166 1.86 -21.88 42.47
CA ILE A 166 1.07 -21.00 43.32
C ILE A 166 2.00 -20.43 44.40
N ILE A 167 2.11 -19.11 44.49
CA ILE A 167 2.97 -18.44 45.47
C ILE A 167 2.09 -17.74 46.50
N ASN A 168 2.18 -18.17 47.77
CA ASN A 168 1.62 -17.43 48.89
C ASN A 168 2.61 -16.34 49.32
N LEU A 169 2.28 -15.08 49.01
CA LEU A 169 3.15 -13.94 49.29
C LEU A 169 3.34 -13.67 50.79
N GLU A 170 2.44 -14.15 51.67
CA GLU A 170 2.62 -14.00 53.12
C GLU A 170 3.77 -14.85 53.66
N THR A 171 4.02 -16.01 53.04
CA THR A 171 5.05 -16.95 53.48
C THR A 171 6.29 -16.91 52.60
N ALA A 172 6.14 -16.59 51.32
CA ALA A 172 7.24 -16.63 50.35
C ALA A 172 8.00 -15.31 50.23
N ALA A 173 7.37 -14.16 50.45
CA ALA A 173 8.03 -12.86 50.21
C ALA A 173 8.98 -12.48 51.35
N ALA A 174 10.23 -12.15 51.01
CA ALA A 174 11.21 -11.72 52.02
C ALA A 174 10.83 -10.38 52.68
N ALA A 175 10.25 -9.47 51.91
CA ALA A 175 9.65 -8.23 52.37
C ALA A 175 8.58 -7.76 51.36
N LEU A 176 7.46 -7.23 51.87
CA LEU A 176 6.39 -6.69 51.02
C LEU A 176 6.38 -5.16 51.06
N PRO A 177 6.38 -4.48 49.89
CA PRO A 177 6.29 -3.03 49.83
C PRO A 177 4.97 -2.50 50.41
N THR A 178 5.00 -1.33 51.06
CA THR A 178 3.80 -0.68 51.60
C THR A 178 2.87 -0.18 50.48
N GLY A 179 1.55 -0.23 50.69
CA GLY A 179 0.53 0.21 49.72
C GLY A 179 0.15 -0.83 48.65
N ARG A 180 -0.35 -0.38 47.48
CA ARG A 180 -0.80 -1.27 46.39
C ARG A 180 0.34 -2.14 45.88
N LEU A 181 0.13 -3.46 45.79
CA LEU A 181 1.16 -4.43 45.38
C LEU A 181 1.24 -4.66 43.86
N GLY A 182 0.16 -4.43 43.11
CA GLY A 182 0.15 -4.57 41.65
C GLY A 182 1.20 -3.69 40.99
N GLY A 183 1.94 -4.25 40.03
CA GLY A 183 3.07 -3.65 39.33
C GLY A 183 4.43 -3.82 40.03
N LYS A 184 4.47 -4.25 41.29
CA LYS A 184 5.72 -4.34 42.08
C LYS A 184 6.46 -5.66 41.85
N LYS A 185 7.78 -5.62 42.02
CA LYS A 185 8.69 -6.78 42.00
C LYS A 185 9.09 -7.11 43.44
N VAL A 186 8.93 -8.37 43.85
CA VAL A 186 9.28 -8.83 45.20
C VAL A 186 10.14 -10.10 45.11
N ALA A 187 11.14 -10.21 45.98
CA ALA A 187 11.87 -11.46 46.14
C ALA A 187 10.95 -12.48 46.81
N ALA A 188 10.83 -13.67 46.24
CA ALA A 188 9.94 -14.71 46.75
C ALA A 188 10.67 -16.06 46.78
N ALA A 189 10.82 -16.64 47.97
CA ALA A 189 11.30 -18.01 48.13
C ALA A 189 10.18 -18.98 47.75
N SER A 190 10.33 -19.66 46.61
CA SER A 190 9.32 -20.60 46.09
C SER A 190 9.99 -21.72 45.29
N ASP A 191 9.37 -22.89 45.33
CA ASP A 191 9.63 -24.06 44.49
C ASP A 191 8.98 -23.95 43.10
N ALA A 192 8.23 -22.87 42.83
CA ALA A 192 7.62 -22.61 41.55
C ALA A 192 8.68 -22.40 40.46
N THR A 193 8.37 -22.85 39.25
CA THR A 193 9.20 -22.65 38.06
C THR A 193 8.99 -21.25 37.47
N ASP A 194 10.04 -20.68 36.86
CA ASP A 194 9.97 -19.40 36.16
C ASP A 194 8.82 -19.34 35.13
N GLY A 195 8.14 -18.20 35.06
CA GLY A 195 6.95 -17.98 34.22
C GLY A 195 5.73 -17.48 34.99
N VAL A 196 4.53 -17.67 34.42
CA VAL A 196 3.27 -17.19 35.03
C VAL A 196 2.89 -17.95 36.30
N VAL A 197 2.57 -17.26 37.39
CA VAL A 197 2.20 -17.87 38.68
C VAL A 197 0.88 -17.33 39.18
N ILE A 198 0.15 -18.14 39.95
CA ILE A 198 -0.99 -17.67 40.73
C ILE A 198 -0.46 -17.15 42.06
N LEU A 199 -0.87 -15.95 42.43
CA LEU A 199 -0.48 -15.32 43.69
C LEU A 199 -1.63 -15.41 44.68
N LYS A 200 -1.29 -15.71 45.93
CA LYS A 200 -2.21 -15.60 47.08
C LYS A 200 -1.63 -14.63 48.08
N TYR A 201 -2.45 -13.71 48.58
CA TYR A 201 -2.09 -12.80 49.66
C TYR A 201 -3.32 -12.49 50.49
N LYS A 202 -3.36 -12.95 51.75
CA LYS A 202 -4.56 -12.90 52.59
C LYS A 202 -5.73 -13.59 51.89
N SER A 203 -6.88 -12.92 51.80
CA SER A 203 -8.07 -13.37 51.07
C SER A 203 -8.08 -12.99 49.58
N LYS A 204 -6.98 -12.44 49.04
CA LYS A 204 -6.89 -12.02 47.64
C LYS A 204 -6.07 -12.99 46.82
N TYR A 205 -6.42 -13.07 45.54
CA TYR A 205 -5.67 -13.82 44.53
C TYR A 205 -5.27 -12.92 43.38
N GLY A 206 -4.26 -13.33 42.63
CA GLY A 206 -3.72 -12.55 41.53
C GLY A 206 -2.86 -13.38 40.58
N THR A 207 -2.33 -12.71 39.58
CA THR A 207 -1.36 -13.29 38.65
C THR A 207 -0.02 -12.55 38.77
N GLY A 208 1.07 -13.27 38.50
CA GLY A 208 2.41 -12.70 38.48
C GLY A 208 3.32 -13.43 37.51
N ILE A 209 4.50 -12.87 37.26
CA ILE A 209 5.58 -13.53 36.52
C ILE A 209 6.75 -13.75 37.47
N LEU A 210 7.09 -15.00 37.74
CA LEU A 210 8.29 -15.41 38.46
C LEU A 210 9.46 -15.47 37.48
N LYS A 211 10.59 -14.84 37.83
CA LYS A 211 11.84 -14.94 37.10
C LYS A 211 13.02 -14.76 38.05
N ASP A 212 13.96 -15.69 38.02
CA ASP A 212 15.21 -15.65 38.82
C ASP A 212 14.96 -15.42 40.33
N GLY A 213 13.93 -16.05 40.90
CA GLY A 213 13.56 -15.90 42.32
C GLY A 213 12.82 -14.58 42.67
N PHE A 214 12.51 -13.76 41.69
CA PHE A 214 11.70 -12.55 41.85
C PHE A 214 10.36 -12.67 41.15
N VAL A 215 9.28 -12.32 41.85
CA VAL A 215 7.94 -12.28 41.26
C VAL A 215 7.50 -10.85 41.00
N ARG A 216 7.14 -10.56 39.75
CA ARG A 216 6.46 -9.33 39.36
C ARG A 216 4.96 -9.54 39.48
N ILE A 217 4.35 -8.87 40.45
CA ILE A 217 2.92 -8.94 40.73
C ILE A 217 2.20 -8.13 39.65
N LYS A 218 1.33 -8.75 38.84
CA LYS A 218 0.50 -8.00 37.88
C LYS A 218 -0.62 -7.29 38.63
N GLU A 219 -1.44 -8.06 39.34
CA GLU A 219 -2.55 -7.56 40.14
C GLU A 219 -2.93 -8.51 41.28
N LEU A 220 -3.69 -8.00 42.26
CA LEU A 220 -4.30 -8.78 43.35
C LEU A 220 -5.72 -8.27 43.58
N VAL A 221 -6.69 -9.17 43.46
CA VAL A 221 -8.12 -8.89 43.56
C VAL A 221 -8.80 -9.91 44.47
N GLN A 222 -10.00 -9.59 44.98
CA GLN A 222 -10.81 -10.63 45.59
C GLN A 222 -11.38 -11.52 44.50
N VAL A 223 -11.25 -12.83 44.69
CA VAL A 223 -11.71 -13.83 43.73
C VAL A 223 -12.57 -14.86 44.44
N GLU A 224 -13.78 -15.02 43.97
CA GLU A 224 -14.67 -16.11 44.36
C GLU A 224 -14.55 -17.25 43.33
N GLN A 225 -14.39 -18.47 43.82
CA GLN A 225 -14.28 -19.65 42.95
C GLN A 225 -15.62 -19.91 42.27
N LYS A 226 -15.60 -20.10 40.95
CA LYS A 226 -16.78 -20.48 40.15
C LYS A 226 -16.76 -21.97 39.84
N SER A 227 -17.88 -22.63 40.16
CA SER A 227 -18.14 -24.04 39.83
C SER A 227 -19.53 -24.21 39.22
N GLY A 228 -19.76 -25.29 38.46
CA GLY A 228 -21.09 -25.62 37.94
C GLY A 228 -21.58 -24.78 36.74
N MET A 229 -20.68 -24.09 36.04
CA MET A 229 -21.02 -23.38 34.80
C MET A 229 -21.37 -24.37 33.67
N PRO A 230 -22.31 -24.05 32.77
CA PRO A 230 -22.55 -24.83 31.56
C PRO A 230 -21.29 -24.95 30.72
N ASN A 231 -21.07 -26.14 30.13
CA ASN A 231 -19.92 -26.42 29.27
C ASN A 231 -20.41 -26.90 27.89
N PRO A 232 -20.92 -25.97 27.05
CA PRO A 232 -21.61 -26.31 25.81
C PRO A 232 -20.66 -26.89 24.76
N SER A 233 -21.24 -27.56 23.78
CA SER A 233 -20.61 -27.95 22.51
C SER A 233 -20.67 -26.80 21.48
N TRP A 234 -19.86 -26.90 20.41
CA TRP A 234 -19.99 -25.98 19.27
C TRP A 234 -21.33 -26.11 18.54
N ASP A 235 -21.97 -27.29 18.56
CA ASP A 235 -23.31 -27.49 18.02
C ASP A 235 -24.35 -26.62 18.74
N GLU A 236 -24.27 -26.57 20.08
CA GLU A 236 -25.11 -25.66 20.87
C GLU A 236 -24.82 -24.19 20.56
N VAL A 237 -23.57 -23.80 20.32
CA VAL A 237 -23.23 -22.43 19.89
C VAL A 237 -23.89 -22.10 18.55
N VAL A 238 -23.84 -23.03 17.60
CA VAL A 238 -24.50 -22.89 16.28
C VAL A 238 -26.02 -22.76 16.45
N GLU A 239 -26.64 -23.61 17.27
CA GLU A 239 -28.08 -23.55 17.58
C GLU A 239 -28.48 -22.18 18.12
N ARG A 240 -27.72 -21.64 19.11
CA ARG A 240 -28.00 -20.32 19.71
C ARG A 240 -27.81 -19.16 18.74
N ASN A 241 -26.99 -19.32 17.70
CA ASN A 241 -26.73 -18.29 16.70
C ASN A 241 -27.50 -18.49 15.37
N ALA A 242 -28.23 -19.60 15.21
CA ALA A 242 -28.79 -20.04 13.92
C ALA A 242 -29.68 -18.99 13.25
N PHE A 243 -30.50 -18.27 14.02
CA PHE A 243 -31.35 -17.19 13.50
C PHE A 243 -30.52 -16.07 12.85
N HIS A 244 -29.47 -15.60 13.54
CA HIS A 244 -28.61 -14.52 13.07
C HIS A 244 -27.78 -14.96 11.86
N LEU A 245 -27.23 -16.16 11.89
CA LEU A 245 -26.47 -16.73 10.76
C LEU A 245 -27.33 -16.87 9.49
N LYS A 246 -28.58 -17.31 9.63
CA LYS A 246 -29.55 -17.35 8.51
C LYS A 246 -29.84 -15.95 7.96
N ASN A 247 -29.89 -14.92 8.82
CA ASN A 247 -30.05 -13.53 8.36
C ASN A 247 -28.82 -13.03 7.60
N MET A 248 -27.62 -13.30 8.13
CA MET A 248 -26.36 -12.93 7.49
C MET A 248 -26.23 -13.56 6.11
N GLU A 249 -26.56 -14.85 5.96
CA GLU A 249 -26.63 -15.52 4.65
C GLU A 249 -27.61 -14.82 3.71
N ARG A 250 -28.85 -14.56 4.16
CA ARG A 250 -29.87 -13.90 3.31
C ARG A 250 -29.40 -12.54 2.81
N THR A 251 -28.72 -11.78 3.65
CA THR A 251 -28.12 -10.49 3.29
C THR A 251 -27.03 -10.65 2.25
N ALA A 252 -26.09 -11.58 2.46
CA ALA A 252 -25.00 -11.84 1.52
C ALA A 252 -25.52 -12.35 0.16
N VAL A 253 -26.48 -13.28 0.14
CA VAL A 253 -27.13 -13.76 -1.10
C VAL A 253 -27.83 -12.61 -1.84
N ARG A 254 -28.56 -11.77 -1.11
CA ARG A 254 -29.24 -10.61 -1.69
C ARG A 254 -28.24 -9.63 -2.31
N GLU A 255 -27.15 -9.35 -1.62
CA GLU A 255 -26.10 -8.46 -2.09
C GLU A 255 -25.45 -8.99 -3.37
N ILE A 256 -25.19 -10.30 -3.44
CA ILE A 256 -24.72 -10.93 -4.69
C ILE A 256 -25.73 -10.72 -5.81
N LYS A 257 -26.99 -11.11 -5.62
CA LYS A 257 -28.04 -10.99 -6.64
C LYS A 257 -28.22 -9.57 -7.16
N GLN A 258 -28.08 -8.56 -6.31
CA GLN A 258 -28.21 -7.16 -6.70
C GLN A 258 -27.08 -6.66 -7.62
N ASN A 259 -25.92 -7.32 -7.57
CA ASN A 259 -24.71 -6.90 -8.28
C ASN A 259 -24.29 -7.84 -9.42
N LEU A 260 -24.96 -8.99 -9.62
CA LEU A 260 -24.67 -9.90 -10.74
C LEU A 260 -24.82 -9.24 -12.11
N GLY A 261 -25.70 -8.22 -12.24
CA GLY A 261 -25.92 -7.50 -13.49
C GLY A 261 -24.88 -6.44 -13.84
N LEU A 262 -23.83 -6.27 -13.02
CA LEU A 262 -22.76 -5.29 -13.30
C LEU A 262 -21.82 -5.71 -14.43
N ALA A 263 -21.78 -7.00 -14.77
CA ALA A 263 -21.05 -7.53 -15.92
C ALA A 263 -21.81 -8.72 -16.56
N PRO A 264 -21.50 -9.09 -17.82
CA PRO A 264 -22.14 -10.21 -18.50
C PRO A 264 -21.87 -11.58 -17.84
N VAL A 265 -20.70 -11.73 -17.22
CA VAL A 265 -20.28 -12.99 -16.58
C VAL A 265 -20.16 -12.78 -15.06
N ALA A 266 -20.52 -13.80 -14.28
CA ALA A 266 -20.27 -13.82 -12.85
C ALA A 266 -19.55 -15.11 -12.45
N ASN A 267 -18.48 -14.98 -11.68
CA ASN A 267 -17.71 -16.10 -11.17
C ASN A 267 -17.35 -15.91 -9.69
N CYS A 268 -16.84 -16.95 -9.06
CA CYS A 268 -16.38 -16.94 -7.69
C CYS A 268 -14.88 -17.27 -7.63
N SER A 269 -14.11 -16.44 -6.91
CA SER A 269 -12.71 -16.76 -6.63
C SER A 269 -12.64 -17.71 -5.44
N PHE A 270 -11.99 -18.85 -5.63
CA PHE A 270 -11.80 -19.87 -4.60
C PHE A 270 -10.32 -19.98 -4.21
N SER A 271 -10.02 -20.04 -2.91
CA SER A 271 -8.64 -20.19 -2.42
C SER A 271 -8.42 -21.46 -1.61
N GLY A 272 -9.46 -22.29 -1.43
CA GLY A 272 -9.40 -23.46 -0.54
C GLY A 272 -9.44 -23.13 0.95
N GLY A 273 -9.60 -21.85 1.32
CA GLY A 273 -9.75 -21.42 2.72
C GLY A 273 -11.21 -21.23 3.12
N LYS A 274 -11.47 -21.14 4.44
CA LYS A 274 -12.81 -21.03 5.03
C LYS A 274 -13.67 -19.92 4.40
N ASP A 275 -13.05 -18.77 4.13
CA ASP A 275 -13.74 -17.58 3.66
C ASP A 275 -14.23 -17.79 2.21
N SER A 276 -13.37 -18.36 1.35
CA SER A 276 -13.77 -18.72 -0.02
C SER A 276 -14.77 -19.87 -0.06
N THR A 277 -14.72 -20.82 0.88
CA THR A 277 -15.70 -21.90 1.01
C THR A 277 -17.08 -21.35 1.35
N ALA A 278 -17.18 -20.47 2.36
CA ALA A 278 -18.44 -19.85 2.71
C ALA A 278 -19.00 -19.00 1.56
N VAL A 279 -18.15 -18.19 0.91
CA VAL A 279 -18.56 -17.38 -0.23
C VAL A 279 -19.02 -18.23 -1.40
N TRP A 280 -18.35 -19.33 -1.72
CA TRP A 280 -18.78 -20.22 -2.78
C TRP A 280 -20.20 -20.75 -2.55
N GLN A 281 -20.48 -21.25 -1.34
CA GLN A 281 -21.81 -21.73 -0.97
C GLN A 281 -22.89 -20.62 -1.09
N ILE A 282 -22.57 -19.40 -0.68
CA ILE A 282 -23.47 -18.24 -0.76
C ILE A 282 -23.68 -17.82 -2.23
N ALA A 283 -22.61 -17.82 -3.04
CA ALA A 283 -22.63 -17.45 -4.45
C ALA A 283 -23.46 -18.45 -5.28
N GLN A 284 -23.36 -19.75 -5.01
CA GLN A 284 -24.22 -20.77 -5.62
C GLN A 284 -25.71 -20.50 -5.35
N LYS A 285 -26.07 -20.18 -4.10
CA LYS A 285 -27.45 -19.78 -3.73
C LYS A 285 -27.90 -18.47 -4.41
N ALA A 286 -26.96 -17.62 -4.78
CA ALA A 286 -27.22 -16.40 -5.52
C ALA A 286 -27.38 -16.62 -7.04
N GLY A 287 -27.00 -17.79 -7.56
CA GLY A 287 -27.07 -18.15 -8.97
C GLY A 287 -25.73 -18.09 -9.72
N VAL A 288 -24.60 -17.95 -9.02
CA VAL A 288 -23.27 -18.01 -9.63
C VAL A 288 -22.89 -19.48 -9.84
N THR A 289 -22.54 -19.85 -11.06
CA THR A 289 -22.20 -21.23 -11.45
C THR A 289 -20.71 -21.44 -11.65
N ASP A 290 -19.96 -20.39 -11.99
CA ASP A 290 -18.54 -20.47 -12.28
C ASP A 290 -17.68 -20.20 -11.05
N VAL A 291 -16.67 -21.05 -10.84
CA VAL A 291 -15.73 -20.93 -9.74
C VAL A 291 -14.36 -21.41 -10.20
N PHE A 292 -13.32 -20.70 -9.76
CA PHE A 292 -11.95 -21.04 -10.14
C PHE A 292 -10.99 -20.96 -8.95
N PHE A 293 -9.95 -21.78 -9.02
CA PHE A 293 -8.82 -21.81 -8.11
C PHE A 293 -7.53 -21.63 -8.90
N ILE A 294 -6.63 -20.76 -8.45
CA ILE A 294 -5.30 -20.61 -9.05
C ILE A 294 -4.33 -21.52 -8.29
N ASP A 295 -3.87 -22.58 -8.94
CA ASP A 295 -2.88 -23.49 -8.40
C ASP A 295 -1.48 -22.92 -8.62
N THR A 296 -0.85 -22.46 -7.54
CA THR A 296 0.51 -21.93 -7.58
C THR A 296 1.58 -23.03 -7.69
N GLY A 297 1.20 -24.29 -7.48
CA GLY A 297 2.11 -25.41 -7.29
C GLY A 297 2.83 -25.42 -5.94
N LEU A 298 2.43 -24.53 -5.02
CA LEU A 298 3.01 -24.38 -3.68
C LEU A 298 1.96 -24.59 -2.57
N GLU A 299 0.84 -25.22 -2.90
CA GLU A 299 -0.24 -25.45 -1.96
C GLU A 299 -0.01 -26.73 -1.17
N PHE A 300 -0.56 -26.80 0.03
CA PHE A 300 -0.55 -28.05 0.79
C PHE A 300 -1.34 -29.14 0.05
N PRO A 301 -0.91 -30.42 0.12
CA PRO A 301 -1.66 -31.53 -0.49
C PRO A 301 -3.13 -31.56 -0.09
N GLU A 302 -3.44 -31.31 1.18
CA GLU A 302 -4.80 -31.25 1.73
C GLU A 302 -5.62 -30.11 1.13
N THR A 303 -4.96 -29.00 0.78
CA THR A 303 -5.63 -27.87 0.10
C THR A 303 -5.99 -28.25 -1.33
N VAL A 304 -5.08 -28.90 -2.05
CA VAL A 304 -5.34 -29.39 -3.41
C VAL A 304 -6.46 -30.44 -3.41
N GLU A 305 -6.41 -31.38 -2.48
CA GLU A 305 -7.46 -32.41 -2.31
C GLU A 305 -8.81 -31.78 -1.97
N PHE A 306 -8.84 -30.82 -1.04
CA PHE A 306 -10.06 -30.10 -0.69
C PHE A 306 -10.63 -29.31 -1.87
N VAL A 307 -9.81 -28.58 -2.63
CA VAL A 307 -10.25 -27.84 -3.83
C VAL A 307 -10.87 -28.80 -4.86
N LYS A 308 -10.25 -29.96 -5.08
CA LYS A 308 -10.81 -31.01 -5.96
C LYS A 308 -12.14 -31.53 -5.44
N SER A 309 -12.27 -31.74 -4.14
CA SER A 309 -13.52 -32.22 -3.51
C SER A 309 -14.67 -31.22 -3.64
N GLN A 310 -14.39 -29.93 -3.85
CA GLN A 310 -15.39 -28.90 -4.10
C GLN A 310 -15.79 -28.75 -5.57
N ASN A 311 -15.25 -29.59 -6.47
CA ASN A 311 -15.47 -29.52 -7.92
C ASN A 311 -15.13 -28.14 -8.53
N VAL A 312 -14.06 -27.52 -8.04
CA VAL A 312 -13.61 -26.19 -8.50
C VAL A 312 -12.61 -26.34 -9.65
N ARG A 313 -12.77 -25.54 -10.71
CA ARG A 313 -11.83 -25.52 -11.84
C ARG A 313 -10.44 -25.03 -11.37
N MET A 314 -9.42 -25.85 -11.60
CA MET A 314 -8.03 -25.47 -11.31
C MET A 314 -7.37 -24.84 -12.53
N ILE A 315 -6.85 -23.63 -12.35
CA ILE A 315 -6.04 -22.91 -13.33
C ILE A 315 -4.58 -23.13 -12.94
N GLN A 316 -3.81 -23.71 -13.86
CA GLN A 316 -2.43 -24.09 -13.63
C GLN A 316 -1.48 -22.89 -13.62
N LYS A 317 -0.36 -23.03 -12.90
CA LYS A 317 0.71 -22.04 -12.84
C LYS A 317 1.34 -21.78 -14.22
N ALA A 318 1.78 -20.55 -14.43
CA ALA A 318 2.50 -20.13 -15.65
C ALA A 318 4.03 -20.12 -15.47
N GLY A 319 4.57 -20.53 -14.32
CA GLY A 319 6.01 -20.48 -14.04
C GLY A 319 6.45 -21.44 -12.94
N ASP A 320 7.77 -21.60 -12.79
CA ASP A 320 8.39 -22.46 -11.77
C ASP A 320 8.95 -21.62 -10.62
N PHE A 321 8.38 -21.80 -9.41
CA PHE A 321 8.86 -21.16 -8.19
C PHE A 321 10.32 -21.47 -7.90
N TRP A 322 10.74 -22.73 -8.04
CA TRP A 322 12.05 -23.18 -7.60
C TRP A 322 13.17 -22.67 -8.51
N GLN A 323 12.90 -22.45 -9.78
CA GLN A 323 13.83 -21.75 -10.66
C GLN A 323 13.86 -20.24 -10.34
N ALA A 324 12.70 -19.64 -10.10
CA ALA A 324 12.60 -18.21 -9.85
C ALA A 324 13.27 -17.80 -8.53
N VAL A 325 13.13 -18.60 -7.46
CA VAL A 325 13.65 -18.29 -6.13
C VAL A 325 15.18 -18.30 -6.08
N GLU A 326 15.85 -19.12 -6.89
CA GLU A 326 17.32 -19.13 -7.00
C GLU A 326 17.85 -17.78 -7.54
N LYS A 327 17.10 -17.15 -8.45
CA LYS A 327 17.48 -15.85 -9.03
C LYS A 327 17.01 -14.66 -8.17
N ALA A 328 15.78 -14.72 -7.66
CA ALA A 328 15.13 -13.62 -6.96
C ALA A 328 15.43 -13.57 -5.45
N GLY A 329 15.90 -14.69 -4.87
CA GLY A 329 15.98 -14.86 -3.43
C GLY A 329 14.62 -15.16 -2.77
N PRO A 330 14.60 -15.37 -1.45
CA PRO A 330 13.36 -15.66 -0.73
C PRO A 330 12.35 -14.51 -0.88
N PRO A 331 11.06 -14.79 -1.08
CA PRO A 331 10.03 -13.75 -1.11
C PRO A 331 9.83 -13.12 0.27
N GLY A 332 9.55 -11.81 0.32
CA GLY A 332 9.27 -11.07 1.55
C GLY A 332 7.77 -10.75 1.76
N LYS A 333 7.35 -10.40 2.98
CA LYS A 333 6.00 -9.93 3.33
C LYS A 333 5.67 -8.61 2.64
N ASP A 334 6.67 -7.76 2.53
CA ASP A 334 6.73 -6.47 1.84
C ASP A 334 6.96 -6.62 0.33
N HIS A 335 7.60 -7.71 -0.11
CA HIS A 335 7.87 -7.96 -1.53
C HIS A 335 7.56 -9.41 -1.96
N ARG A 336 6.27 -9.70 -2.16
CA ARG A 336 5.76 -11.03 -2.58
C ARG A 336 5.83 -11.25 -4.10
N TRP A 337 7.03 -11.23 -4.67
CA TRP A 337 7.23 -11.44 -6.11
C TRP A 337 6.60 -12.74 -6.63
N CYS A 338 6.56 -13.79 -5.80
CA CYS A 338 5.96 -15.08 -6.15
C CYS A 338 4.46 -14.98 -6.45
N CYS A 339 3.71 -14.08 -5.80
CA CYS A 339 2.29 -13.87 -6.08
C CYS A 339 2.07 -13.28 -7.47
N LYS A 340 2.96 -12.39 -7.92
CA LYS A 340 2.87 -11.81 -9.27
C LYS A 340 3.07 -12.91 -10.32
N LEU A 341 4.13 -13.70 -10.17
CA LEU A 341 4.49 -14.78 -11.09
C LEU A 341 3.46 -15.92 -11.12
N LEU A 342 3.11 -16.46 -9.95
CA LEU A 342 2.38 -17.73 -9.83
C LEU A 342 0.88 -17.57 -9.67
N LYS A 343 0.40 -16.38 -9.27
CA LYS A 343 -1.03 -16.14 -8.99
C LYS A 343 -1.66 -15.10 -9.90
N LEU A 344 -1.06 -13.92 -10.00
CA LEU A 344 -1.65 -12.81 -10.77
C LEU A 344 -1.51 -12.99 -12.28
N ASN A 345 -0.37 -13.49 -12.77
CA ASN A 345 -0.19 -13.74 -14.20
C ASN A 345 -1.16 -14.80 -14.74
N PRO A 346 -1.31 -16.01 -14.14
CA PRO A 346 -2.32 -16.98 -14.59
C PRO A 346 -3.75 -16.44 -14.50
N LEU A 347 -4.06 -15.67 -13.45
CA LEU A 347 -5.37 -15.05 -13.30
C LEU A 347 -5.64 -14.04 -14.42
N LYS A 348 -4.65 -13.22 -14.80
CA LYS A 348 -4.79 -12.25 -15.89
C LYS A 348 -5.12 -12.95 -17.21
N VAL A 349 -4.42 -14.04 -17.53
CA VAL A 349 -4.67 -14.86 -18.74
C VAL A 349 -6.09 -15.44 -18.70
N HIS A 350 -6.49 -16.05 -17.59
CA HIS A 350 -7.83 -16.62 -17.45
C HIS A 350 -8.95 -15.57 -17.59
N LEU A 351 -8.77 -14.39 -17.00
CA LEU A 351 -9.77 -13.33 -17.08
C LEU A 351 -9.83 -12.68 -18.47
N ALA A 352 -8.72 -12.64 -19.21
CA ALA A 352 -8.73 -12.20 -20.60
C ALA A 352 -9.60 -13.10 -21.49
N GLU A 353 -9.59 -14.41 -21.25
CA GLU A 353 -10.49 -15.37 -21.93
C GLU A 353 -11.95 -15.24 -21.47
N THR A 354 -12.18 -14.86 -20.21
CA THR A 354 -13.52 -14.74 -19.61
C THR A 354 -14.26 -13.47 -20.06
N GLY A 355 -13.54 -12.37 -20.31
CA GLY A 355 -14.12 -11.06 -20.60
C GLY A 355 -14.60 -10.32 -19.34
N PRO A 356 -15.45 -9.28 -19.48
CA PRO A 356 -15.93 -8.51 -18.32
C PRO A 356 -16.71 -9.39 -17.36
N CYS A 357 -16.31 -9.43 -16.09
CA CYS A 357 -16.94 -10.28 -15.09
C CYS A 357 -17.07 -9.63 -13.70
N VAL A 358 -18.10 -10.05 -12.96
CA VAL A 358 -18.18 -9.86 -11.51
C VAL A 358 -17.57 -11.08 -10.84
N THR A 359 -16.54 -10.88 -10.03
CA THR A 359 -15.93 -11.93 -9.22
C THR A 359 -16.31 -11.77 -7.75
N VAL A 360 -17.04 -12.75 -7.24
CA VAL A 360 -17.36 -12.84 -5.80
C VAL A 360 -16.14 -13.34 -5.02
N GLN A 361 -15.79 -12.67 -3.93
CA GLN A 361 -14.57 -12.92 -3.15
C GLN A 361 -14.82 -12.97 -1.64
N GLY A 362 -14.02 -13.76 -0.94
CA GLY A 362 -14.07 -13.95 0.52
C GLY A 362 -13.26 -12.94 1.33
N ASN A 363 -13.25 -11.65 0.98
CA ASN A 363 -12.51 -10.64 1.74
C ASN A 363 -13.31 -10.13 2.95
N ARG A 364 -12.64 -9.88 4.08
CA ARG A 364 -13.24 -9.41 5.36
C ARG A 364 -12.52 -8.22 5.96
N TRP A 365 -13.27 -7.27 6.54
CA TRP A 365 -12.77 -6.06 7.20
C TRP A 365 -11.86 -6.38 8.39
N TYR A 366 -12.24 -7.37 9.19
CA TYR A 366 -11.57 -7.69 10.45
C TYR A 366 -10.25 -8.46 10.25
N GLU A 367 -9.99 -9.01 9.06
CA GLU A 367 -8.83 -9.88 8.83
C GLU A 367 -7.48 -9.13 8.93
N SER A 368 -7.46 -7.87 8.47
CA SER A 368 -6.27 -7.02 8.51
C SER A 368 -6.62 -5.54 8.38
N TRP A 369 -5.71 -4.68 8.84
CA TRP A 369 -5.83 -3.23 8.76
C TRP A 369 -6.06 -2.70 7.34
N SER A 370 -5.38 -3.27 6.36
CA SER A 370 -5.51 -2.87 4.94
C SER A 370 -6.88 -3.21 4.35
N ARG A 371 -7.63 -4.12 4.97
CA ARG A 371 -8.95 -4.57 4.51
C ARG A 371 -10.11 -3.87 5.21
N ALA A 372 -9.85 -3.08 6.26
CA ALA A 372 -10.90 -2.46 7.07
C ALA A 372 -11.78 -1.43 6.33
N SER A 373 -11.32 -0.96 5.16
CA SER A 373 -12.02 0.01 4.31
C SER A 373 -12.48 -0.59 2.97
N LEU A 374 -12.58 -1.92 2.86
CA LEU A 374 -13.03 -2.54 1.62
C LEU A 374 -14.50 -2.18 1.32
N ASP A 375 -14.72 -1.64 0.13
CA ASP A 375 -16.06 -1.44 -0.40
C ASP A 375 -16.74 -2.79 -0.70
N ALA A 376 -18.07 -2.76 -0.72
CA ALA A 376 -18.88 -3.92 -1.11
C ALA A 376 -18.53 -4.39 -2.52
N VAL A 377 -18.44 -3.42 -3.44
CA VAL A 377 -18.14 -3.59 -4.86
C VAL A 377 -16.97 -2.66 -5.17
N SER A 378 -15.94 -3.18 -5.85
CA SER A 378 -14.78 -2.39 -6.26
C SER A 378 -14.26 -2.85 -7.61
N GLN A 379 -13.71 -1.95 -8.39
CA GLN A 379 -12.99 -2.30 -9.60
C GLN A 379 -11.65 -2.98 -9.23
N ASN A 380 -11.27 -4.08 -9.88
CA ASN A 380 -9.95 -4.64 -9.67
C ASN A 380 -8.88 -3.72 -10.28
N PRO A 381 -7.95 -3.17 -9.49
CA PRO A 381 -6.91 -2.27 -10.02
C PRO A 381 -5.96 -2.95 -11.02
N ASN A 382 -5.77 -4.27 -10.91
CA ASN A 382 -4.89 -5.02 -11.82
C ASN A 382 -5.61 -5.59 -13.05
N ASN A 383 -6.93 -5.50 -13.09
CA ASN A 383 -7.73 -5.96 -14.23
C ASN A 383 -9.02 -5.13 -14.37
N PRO A 384 -9.05 -4.17 -15.30
CA PRO A 384 -10.24 -3.34 -15.58
C PRO A 384 -11.49 -4.13 -16.00
N MET A 385 -11.33 -5.38 -16.42
CA MET A 385 -12.45 -6.26 -16.81
C MET A 385 -13.08 -6.96 -15.61
N GLN A 386 -12.51 -6.86 -14.42
CA GLN A 386 -12.96 -7.58 -13.23
C GLN A 386 -13.52 -6.63 -12.17
N ILE A 387 -14.79 -6.81 -11.83
CA ILE A 387 -15.43 -6.15 -10.69
C ILE A 387 -15.39 -7.11 -9.50
N ASN A 388 -14.74 -6.70 -8.42
CA ASN A 388 -14.68 -7.46 -7.17
C ASN A 388 -15.93 -7.21 -6.31
N LEU A 389 -16.56 -8.28 -5.82
CA LEU A 389 -17.69 -8.22 -4.91
C LEU A 389 -17.38 -8.98 -3.60
N SER A 390 -17.46 -8.30 -2.46
CA SER A 390 -17.12 -8.86 -1.13
C SER A 390 -18.35 -8.94 -0.21
N PRO A 391 -19.19 -9.99 -0.33
CA PRO A 391 -20.50 -10.07 0.34
C PRO A 391 -20.42 -10.41 1.84
N ILE A 392 -19.27 -10.88 2.31
CA ILE A 392 -19.03 -11.21 3.72
C ILE A 392 -18.08 -10.23 4.40
N ARG A 393 -17.86 -9.03 3.84
CA ARG A 393 -16.86 -8.07 4.34
C ARG A 393 -17.01 -7.73 5.82
N SER A 394 -18.23 -7.71 6.34
CA SER A 394 -18.54 -7.42 7.74
C SER A 394 -18.53 -8.65 8.66
N TRP A 395 -18.15 -9.84 8.16
CA TRP A 395 -18.10 -11.06 8.94
C TRP A 395 -16.73 -11.21 9.62
N ARG A 396 -16.73 -11.78 10.82
CA ARG A 396 -15.53 -12.27 11.52
C ARG A 396 -15.24 -13.72 11.17
N ALA A 397 -14.04 -14.22 11.46
CA ALA A 397 -13.72 -15.62 11.21
C ALA A 397 -14.66 -16.58 11.97
N LEU A 398 -15.07 -16.22 13.20
CA LEU A 398 -16.08 -16.95 13.97
C LEU A 398 -17.41 -17.07 13.21
N ASP A 399 -17.89 -15.98 12.62
CA ASP A 399 -19.15 -15.97 11.89
C ASP A 399 -19.09 -16.91 10.68
N VAL A 400 -17.94 -16.94 9.99
CA VAL A 400 -17.68 -17.85 8.87
C VAL A 400 -17.70 -19.30 9.31
N PHE A 401 -17.00 -19.67 10.39
CA PHE A 401 -17.01 -21.06 10.89
C PHE A 401 -18.39 -21.49 11.36
N LEU A 402 -19.08 -20.66 12.15
CA LEU A 402 -20.44 -20.96 12.60
C LEU A 402 -21.42 -21.12 11.42
N TYR A 403 -21.25 -20.33 10.36
CA TYR A 403 -22.02 -20.48 9.13
C TYR A 403 -21.73 -21.82 8.43
N LEU A 404 -20.46 -22.19 8.29
CA LEU A 404 -20.07 -23.46 7.66
C LEU A 404 -20.62 -24.65 8.44
N TRP A 405 -20.52 -24.65 9.77
CA TRP A 405 -21.09 -25.69 10.61
C TRP A 405 -22.61 -25.72 10.55
N LEU A 406 -23.30 -24.57 10.57
CA LEU A 406 -24.76 -24.50 10.40
C LEU A 406 -25.24 -25.12 9.07
N ARG A 407 -24.40 -25.05 8.04
CA ARG A 407 -24.70 -25.57 6.70
C ARG A 407 -24.08 -26.93 6.42
N GLU A 408 -23.39 -27.52 7.41
CA GLU A 408 -22.67 -28.78 7.27
C GLU A 408 -21.72 -28.77 6.06
N VAL A 409 -21.12 -27.61 5.77
CA VAL A 409 -20.19 -27.43 4.65
C VAL A 409 -18.77 -27.77 5.14
N PRO A 410 -18.06 -28.72 4.51
CA PRO A 410 -16.70 -29.05 4.90
C PRO A 410 -15.76 -27.88 4.63
N TYR A 411 -14.73 -27.74 5.45
CA TYR A 411 -13.63 -26.81 5.25
C TYR A 411 -12.29 -27.55 5.28
N ASN A 412 -11.25 -26.86 4.84
CA ASN A 412 -9.90 -27.40 4.78
C ASN A 412 -9.40 -27.92 6.14
N SER A 413 -8.97 -29.17 6.18
CA SER A 413 -8.59 -29.87 7.41
C SER A 413 -7.37 -29.27 8.12
N LEU A 414 -6.56 -28.47 7.43
CA LEU A 414 -5.42 -27.78 8.02
C LEU A 414 -5.82 -26.82 9.15
N TYR A 415 -7.03 -26.28 9.14
CA TYR A 415 -7.55 -25.48 10.26
C TYR A 415 -7.59 -26.29 11.57
N GLU A 416 -7.95 -27.58 11.52
CA GLU A 416 -7.94 -28.47 12.69
C GLU A 416 -6.54 -28.84 13.16
N ARG A 417 -5.53 -28.63 12.31
CA ARG A 417 -4.11 -28.87 12.57
C ARG A 417 -3.37 -27.61 13.06
N GLY A 418 -4.09 -26.52 13.30
CA GLY A 418 -3.54 -25.30 13.94
C GLY A 418 -3.07 -24.22 12.98
N TYR A 419 -3.39 -24.34 11.68
CA TYR A 419 -3.17 -23.29 10.68
C TYR A 419 -4.30 -22.24 10.73
N GLU A 420 -3.97 -20.96 10.79
CA GLU A 420 -4.92 -19.84 10.75
C GLU A 420 -5.22 -19.43 9.30
N ARG A 421 -4.23 -19.57 8.41
CA ARG A 421 -4.35 -19.17 7.00
C ARG A 421 -4.00 -20.31 6.06
N ILE A 422 -4.82 -20.45 5.04
CA ILE A 422 -4.62 -21.42 3.97
C ILE A 422 -4.12 -20.68 2.73
N GLY A 423 -3.03 -21.18 2.18
CA GLY A 423 -2.36 -20.69 0.99
C GLY A 423 -1.04 -21.40 0.82
N CYS A 424 -0.10 -20.78 0.10
CA CYS A 424 1.16 -21.43 -0.21
C CYS A 424 1.96 -21.74 1.07
N TYR A 425 2.49 -22.96 1.20
CA TYR A 425 3.14 -23.45 2.43
C TYR A 425 4.46 -22.76 2.78
N LEU A 426 5.05 -21.99 1.86
CA LEU A 426 6.27 -21.20 2.07
C LEU A 426 6.02 -19.70 1.95
N CYS A 427 4.76 -19.28 2.01
CA CYS A 427 4.39 -17.89 1.90
C CYS A 427 5.00 -17.08 3.04
N PRO A 428 5.71 -15.97 2.77
CA PRO A 428 6.27 -15.15 3.84
C PRO A 428 5.18 -14.52 4.71
N ALA A 429 3.93 -14.44 4.25
CA ALA A 429 2.81 -13.94 5.05
C ALA A 429 2.30 -14.91 6.12
N MET A 430 2.73 -16.18 6.09
CA MET A 430 2.44 -17.18 7.11
C MET A 430 3.13 -16.82 8.43
N LEU A 431 2.51 -17.18 9.55
CA LEU A 431 3.09 -16.97 10.88
C LEU A 431 4.29 -17.91 11.10
N GLU A 432 5.26 -17.47 11.88
CA GLU A 432 6.42 -18.29 12.27
C GLU A 432 5.95 -19.53 13.04
N SER A 433 4.91 -19.38 13.85
CA SER A 433 4.27 -20.51 14.51
C SER A 433 3.69 -21.54 13.53
N GLU A 434 3.18 -21.10 12.37
CA GLU A 434 2.63 -22.00 11.35
C GLU A 434 3.75 -22.67 10.55
N LEU A 435 4.87 -21.98 10.32
CA LEU A 435 6.11 -22.61 9.84
C LEU A 435 6.58 -23.69 10.82
N ALA A 436 6.62 -23.40 12.12
CA ALA A 436 6.94 -24.40 13.15
C ALA A 436 6.00 -25.61 13.09
N THR A 437 4.68 -25.40 12.97
CA THR A 437 3.71 -26.48 12.74
C THR A 437 4.02 -27.25 11.46
N MET A 438 4.48 -26.60 10.38
CA MET A 438 4.86 -27.27 9.14
C MET A 438 6.03 -28.24 9.31
N HIS A 439 7.06 -27.91 10.11
CA HIS A 439 8.15 -28.87 10.37
C HIS A 439 7.65 -30.15 11.04
N GLU A 440 6.63 -30.05 11.89
CA GLU A 440 6.04 -31.21 12.56
C GLU A 440 5.09 -32.00 11.64
N THR A 441 4.33 -31.28 10.81
CA THR A 441 3.21 -31.85 10.04
C THR A 441 3.58 -32.26 8.61
N HIS A 442 4.61 -31.63 8.03
CA HIS A 442 5.06 -31.79 6.64
C HIS A 442 6.59 -31.66 6.55
N PRO A 443 7.36 -32.53 7.21
CA PRO A 443 8.81 -32.36 7.38
C PRO A 443 9.56 -32.27 6.04
N ALA A 444 9.20 -33.06 5.04
CA ALA A 444 9.85 -33.02 3.72
C ALA A 444 9.66 -31.67 2.98
N MET A 445 8.51 -31.01 3.17
CA MET A 445 8.25 -29.70 2.57
C MET A 445 9.04 -28.60 3.30
N ALA A 446 9.13 -28.71 4.62
CA ALA A 446 9.93 -27.81 5.45
C ALA A 446 11.43 -27.94 5.12
N GLU A 447 11.94 -29.17 5.08
CA GLU A 447 13.35 -29.46 4.79
C GLU A 447 13.79 -28.89 3.46
N ARG A 448 13.00 -29.08 2.39
CA ARG A 448 13.30 -28.50 1.08
C ARG A 448 13.39 -26.96 1.11
N TRP A 449 12.53 -26.32 1.91
CA TRP A 449 12.55 -24.87 2.04
C TRP A 449 13.73 -24.38 2.89
N ASP A 450 14.02 -25.07 3.99
CA ASP A 450 15.15 -24.78 4.86
C ASP A 450 16.48 -24.97 4.14
N GLU A 451 16.63 -26.01 3.33
CA GLU A 451 17.82 -26.25 2.52
C GLU A 451 18.10 -25.07 1.59
N PHE A 452 17.06 -24.54 0.92
CA PHE A 452 17.19 -23.34 0.10
C PHE A 452 17.59 -22.12 0.95
N LEU A 453 16.87 -21.84 2.04
CA LEU A 453 17.11 -20.66 2.87
C LEU A 453 18.50 -20.66 3.50
N ASN A 454 18.92 -21.80 4.06
CA ASN A 454 20.23 -21.95 4.70
C ASN A 454 21.36 -21.79 3.69
N ARG A 455 21.24 -22.39 2.50
CA ARG A 455 22.21 -22.21 1.42
C ARG A 455 22.26 -20.76 0.95
N TRP A 456 21.10 -20.15 0.69
CA TRP A 456 21.01 -18.76 0.24
C TRP A 456 21.61 -17.76 1.25
N ALA A 457 21.38 -18.01 2.55
CA ALA A 457 21.93 -17.21 3.64
C ALA A 457 23.45 -17.39 3.77
N ALA A 458 23.93 -18.64 3.71
CA ALA A 458 25.36 -18.95 3.75
C ALA A 458 26.13 -18.30 2.58
N ASP A 459 25.58 -18.34 1.37
CA ASP A 459 26.15 -17.71 0.17
C ASP A 459 26.28 -16.17 0.29
N ARG A 460 25.64 -15.55 1.28
CA ARG A 460 25.66 -14.10 1.56
C ARG A 460 26.33 -13.75 2.88
N GLY A 461 26.87 -14.73 3.59
CA GLY A 461 27.48 -14.54 4.90
C GLY A 461 26.48 -14.11 5.99
N LEU A 462 25.20 -14.42 5.81
CA LEU A 462 24.15 -14.11 6.79
C LEU A 462 24.17 -15.13 7.95
N PRO A 463 23.88 -14.69 9.18
CA PRO A 463 23.91 -15.58 10.35
C PRO A 463 22.74 -16.57 10.33
N PRO A 464 22.86 -17.76 10.96
CA PRO A 464 21.78 -18.77 11.01
C PRO A 464 20.45 -18.24 11.54
N GLU A 465 20.49 -17.24 12.42
CA GLU A 465 19.34 -16.52 12.96
C GLU A 465 18.49 -15.86 11.88
N PHE A 466 19.07 -15.50 10.73
CA PHE A 466 18.33 -15.01 9.57
C PHE A 466 17.24 -16.00 9.13
N VAL A 467 17.56 -17.29 9.15
CA VAL A 467 16.63 -18.38 8.85
C VAL A 467 15.82 -18.77 10.08
N ASN A 468 16.50 -19.08 11.19
CA ASN A 468 15.89 -19.67 12.39
C ASN A 468 14.87 -18.76 13.10
N TRP A 469 15.04 -17.43 13.01
CA TRP A 469 14.10 -16.44 13.57
C TRP A 469 13.11 -15.92 12.52
N GLY A 470 13.17 -16.46 11.30
CA GLY A 470 12.31 -16.10 10.19
C GLY A 470 12.52 -14.68 9.66
N LEU A 471 13.74 -14.12 9.79
CA LEU A 471 14.07 -12.75 9.35
C LEU A 471 13.96 -12.58 7.84
N TRP A 472 14.22 -13.66 7.08
CA TRP A 472 14.08 -13.73 5.61
C TRP A 472 12.71 -13.29 5.08
N ARG A 473 11.68 -13.27 5.92
CA ARG A 473 10.31 -12.89 5.55
C ARG A 473 10.15 -11.38 5.32
N TRP A 474 11.19 -10.58 5.47
CA TRP A 474 11.16 -9.14 5.23
C TRP A 474 12.39 -8.69 4.48
N LYS A 475 12.21 -7.84 3.47
CA LYS A 475 13.33 -7.08 2.89
C LYS A 475 13.76 -5.99 3.87
N ASP A 476 12.78 -5.31 4.47
CA ASP A 476 13.00 -4.33 5.54
C ASP A 476 12.38 -4.81 6.86
N LEU A 477 13.24 -5.11 7.84
CA LEU A 477 12.78 -5.64 9.13
C LEU A 477 11.87 -4.64 9.86
N PRO A 478 10.74 -5.09 10.43
CA PRO A 478 9.89 -4.22 11.23
C PRO A 478 10.59 -3.82 12.54
N PRO A 479 10.18 -2.71 13.20
CA PRO A 479 10.89 -2.12 14.33
C PRO A 479 11.27 -3.11 15.45
N LYS A 480 10.35 -4.01 15.82
CA LYS A 480 10.60 -5.03 16.85
C LYS A 480 11.63 -6.08 16.43
N MET A 481 11.69 -6.44 15.15
CA MET A 481 12.71 -7.36 14.66
C MET A 481 14.06 -6.66 14.55
N LYS A 482 14.10 -5.36 14.20
CA LYS A 482 15.32 -4.54 14.29
C LYS A 482 15.82 -4.41 15.72
N GLU A 483 14.92 -4.25 16.69
CA GLU A 483 15.26 -4.26 18.13
C GLU A 483 15.84 -5.61 18.54
N LEU A 484 15.18 -6.72 18.20
CA LEU A 484 15.67 -8.07 18.46
C LEU A 484 17.07 -8.32 17.87
N VAL A 485 17.30 -7.92 16.62
CA VAL A 485 18.59 -8.02 15.93
C VAL A 485 19.67 -7.20 16.64
N ARG A 486 19.35 -5.99 17.09
CA ARG A 486 20.26 -5.13 17.87
C ARG A 486 20.58 -5.72 19.23
N GLU A 487 19.57 -6.19 19.97
CA GLU A 487 19.74 -6.82 21.29
C GLU A 487 20.59 -8.08 21.22
N ALA A 488 20.45 -8.84 20.14
CA ALA A 488 21.23 -10.04 19.87
C ALA A 488 22.59 -9.78 19.22
N ASN A 489 22.91 -8.52 18.91
CA ASN A 489 24.14 -8.11 18.23
C ASN A 489 24.39 -8.87 16.91
N LEU A 490 23.33 -9.08 16.12
CA LEU A 490 23.39 -9.77 14.84
C LEU A 490 23.77 -8.82 13.69
N ASP A 491 24.75 -9.24 12.90
CA ASP A 491 25.15 -8.56 11.66
C ASP A 491 24.37 -9.16 10.48
N LEU A 492 23.49 -8.36 9.87
CA LEU A 492 22.71 -8.75 8.68
C LEU A 492 23.24 -8.11 7.40
N SER A 493 24.43 -7.51 7.41
CA SER A 493 25.04 -6.98 6.20
C SER A 493 25.46 -8.12 5.28
N GLU A 494 25.02 -8.08 4.02
CA GLU A 494 25.45 -9.06 3.03
C GLU A 494 26.94 -8.90 2.74
N LYS A 495 27.69 -9.99 2.88
CA LYS A 495 29.13 -10.03 2.57
C LYS A 495 29.32 -10.64 1.18
N PRO A 496 30.21 -10.10 0.35
CA PRO A 496 30.52 -10.71 -0.94
C PRO A 496 31.26 -12.04 -0.72
N VAL A 497 30.53 -13.14 -0.66
CA VAL A 497 31.09 -14.49 -0.64
C VAL A 497 31.09 -15.04 -2.08
N LYS A 498 32.17 -15.72 -2.47
CA LYS A 498 32.27 -16.37 -3.79
C LYS A 498 31.14 -17.39 -3.93
N ARG A 499 30.30 -17.24 -4.96
CA ARG A 499 29.27 -18.22 -5.35
C ARG A 499 29.88 -19.62 -5.44
N SER A 500 29.46 -20.54 -4.59
CA SER A 500 29.67 -21.97 -4.83
C SER A 500 28.54 -22.49 -5.69
N THR A 501 28.82 -22.84 -6.94
CA THR A 501 27.91 -23.61 -7.78
C THR A 501 27.77 -25.03 -7.21
N PRO A 502 26.56 -25.55 -6.93
CA PRO A 502 26.42 -26.90 -6.42
C PRO A 502 26.69 -27.96 -7.50
N SER A 503 27.67 -28.82 -7.23
CA SER A 503 27.78 -30.18 -7.76
C SER A 503 26.92 -31.08 -6.86
N SER A 504 25.62 -31.25 -7.17
CA SER A 504 24.76 -32.39 -6.75
C SER A 504 23.26 -32.04 -6.79
N VAL A 505 22.65 -31.94 -7.97
CA VAL A 505 21.17 -32.08 -8.10
C VAL A 505 20.81 -33.08 -9.23
N ALA A 506 21.79 -33.82 -9.74
CA ALA A 506 21.60 -34.76 -10.85
C ALA A 506 20.89 -36.08 -10.46
N HIS A 507 20.43 -36.26 -9.22
CA HIS A 507 19.81 -37.52 -8.76
C HIS A 507 18.32 -37.42 -8.39
N LEU A 508 17.67 -36.27 -8.60
CA LEU A 508 16.26 -36.08 -8.25
C LEU A 508 15.37 -35.66 -9.44
N MET A 509 15.81 -35.89 -10.68
CA MET A 509 15.02 -35.58 -11.88
C MET A 509 14.48 -36.86 -12.54
N PRO A 510 13.16 -36.99 -12.77
CA PRO A 510 12.63 -37.92 -13.75
C PRO A 510 13.06 -37.48 -15.16
N GLU A 511 13.53 -38.43 -15.96
CA GLU A 511 14.05 -38.23 -17.31
C GLU A 511 12.99 -37.63 -18.25
N GLY A 512 13.13 -36.35 -18.58
CA GLY A 512 12.44 -35.68 -19.67
C GLY A 512 13.46 -34.96 -20.52
N LYS A 513 13.68 -35.42 -21.75
CA LYS A 513 14.71 -34.95 -22.69
C LYS A 513 14.67 -33.43 -22.85
N ALA A 514 15.76 -32.78 -22.45
CA ALA A 514 16.09 -31.44 -22.92
C ALA A 514 16.37 -31.50 -24.42
N VAL A 515 15.70 -30.64 -25.18
CA VAL A 515 16.04 -30.34 -26.58
C VAL A 515 17.01 -29.16 -26.54
N ASP A 516 18.08 -29.26 -27.31
CA ASP A 516 19.20 -28.33 -27.33
C ASP A 516 18.77 -26.87 -27.46
N VAL A 517 19.25 -26.04 -26.52
CA VAL A 517 19.16 -24.58 -26.61
C VAL A 517 20.22 -24.14 -27.61
N VAL A 518 19.76 -23.71 -28.78
CA VAL A 518 20.60 -23.02 -29.76
C VAL A 518 21.01 -21.67 -29.17
N ASP A 519 22.30 -21.35 -29.21
CA ASP A 519 22.83 -20.04 -28.86
C ASP A 519 22.14 -18.96 -29.68
N VAL A 520 21.36 -18.11 -29.01
CA VAL A 520 20.80 -16.89 -29.60
C VAL A 520 21.60 -15.72 -29.05
N GLU A 521 22.41 -15.10 -29.91
CA GLU A 521 23.01 -13.79 -29.66
C GLU A 521 21.94 -12.79 -29.22
N PRO A 522 22.25 -11.83 -28.33
CA PRO A 522 21.26 -10.94 -27.74
C PRO A 522 20.55 -10.14 -28.84
N ALA A 523 19.32 -10.55 -29.14
CA ALA A 523 18.44 -9.81 -30.03
C ALA A 523 18.20 -8.43 -29.43
N VAL A 524 18.53 -7.39 -30.21
CA VAL A 524 18.00 -6.04 -30.01
C VAL A 524 16.48 -6.18 -29.95
N PRO A 525 15.79 -5.75 -28.88
CA PRO A 525 14.35 -5.96 -28.78
C PRO A 525 13.66 -5.27 -29.95
N GLU A 526 13.05 -6.06 -30.84
CA GLU A 526 12.04 -5.54 -31.75
C GLU A 526 10.92 -4.93 -30.91
N ALA A 527 10.43 -3.76 -31.35
CA ALA A 527 9.40 -3.02 -30.65
C ALA A 527 8.11 -3.86 -30.55
N GLU A 528 7.85 -4.43 -29.37
CA GLU A 528 6.54 -4.98 -29.03
C GLU A 528 5.47 -3.94 -29.35
N ALA A 529 4.51 -4.30 -30.20
CA ALA A 529 3.37 -3.45 -30.48
C ALA A 529 2.63 -3.14 -29.18
N LEU A 530 2.65 -1.86 -28.79
CA LEU A 530 1.99 -1.38 -27.58
C LEU A 530 0.47 -1.63 -27.69
N PRO A 531 -0.22 -2.08 -26.61
CA PRO A 531 -1.66 -2.29 -26.64
C PRO A 531 -2.40 -0.99 -26.95
N LEU A 532 -3.48 -1.07 -27.76
CA LEU A 532 -4.31 0.08 -28.12
C LEU A 532 -4.96 0.68 -26.86
N THR A 533 -4.57 1.91 -26.52
CA THR A 533 -5.18 2.70 -25.45
C THR A 533 -6.38 3.48 -25.99
N ASP A 534 -7.52 3.40 -25.29
CA ASP A 534 -8.70 4.22 -25.58
C ASP A 534 -8.51 5.64 -24.99
N TRP A 535 -8.08 6.57 -25.85
CA TRP A 535 -7.79 7.96 -25.44
C TRP A 535 -9.04 8.76 -25.10
N GLU A 536 -10.19 8.45 -25.70
CA GLU A 536 -11.46 9.12 -25.37
C GLU A 536 -11.92 8.72 -23.96
N ALA A 537 -11.83 7.43 -23.64
CA ALA A 537 -12.08 6.95 -22.29
C ALA A 537 -11.10 7.57 -21.28
N VAL A 538 -9.82 7.72 -21.62
CA VAL A 538 -8.84 8.41 -20.76
C VAL A 538 -9.20 9.89 -20.57
N ARG A 539 -9.53 10.61 -21.64
CA ARG A 539 -9.92 12.02 -21.59
C ARG A 539 -11.17 12.25 -20.74
N SER A 540 -12.14 11.33 -20.79
CA SER A 540 -13.38 11.41 -19.99
C SER A 540 -13.15 11.38 -18.47
N LYS A 541 -11.97 10.92 -18.03
CA LYS A 541 -11.59 10.90 -16.61
C LYS A 541 -11.18 12.27 -16.08
N PHE A 542 -11.08 13.30 -16.91
CA PHE A 542 -10.76 14.67 -16.49
C PHE A 542 -12.04 15.52 -16.48
N PRO A 543 -12.67 15.75 -15.32
CA PRO A 543 -13.99 16.38 -15.27
C PRO A 543 -14.03 17.80 -15.85
N ILE A 544 -12.92 18.51 -15.76
CA ILE A 544 -12.80 19.89 -16.26
C ILE A 544 -12.65 19.96 -17.79
N LEU A 545 -12.18 18.89 -18.45
CA LEU A 545 -11.84 18.97 -19.87
C LEU A 545 -13.06 19.23 -20.72
N GLY A 546 -14.16 18.48 -20.58
CA GLY A 546 -15.36 18.67 -21.42
C GLY A 546 -15.00 18.93 -22.89
N ASP A 547 -15.49 20.06 -23.41
CA ASP A 547 -15.20 20.57 -24.76
C ASP A 547 -14.01 21.55 -24.83
N LEU A 548 -13.27 21.77 -23.74
CA LEU A 548 -12.13 22.69 -23.70
C LEU A 548 -10.96 22.19 -24.55
N MET A 549 -10.39 23.11 -25.34
CA MET A 549 -9.19 22.87 -26.13
C MET A 549 -7.95 23.35 -25.36
N TYR A 550 -7.53 22.56 -24.36
CA TYR A 550 -6.44 22.93 -23.46
C TYR A 550 -5.07 22.45 -23.96
N LEU A 551 -4.23 23.40 -24.40
CA LEU A 551 -2.89 23.18 -24.97
C LEU A 551 -1.81 23.91 -24.17
N ASP A 552 -1.97 24.01 -22.85
CA ASP A 552 -1.06 24.70 -21.93
C ASP A 552 -0.55 23.78 -20.79
N ASN A 553 -0.49 22.49 -21.10
CA ASN A 553 -0.11 21.41 -20.19
C ASN A 553 1.31 21.54 -19.61
N ALA A 554 2.25 22.17 -20.32
CA ALA A 554 3.62 22.40 -19.83
C ALA A 554 3.69 23.40 -18.68
N ALA A 555 2.62 24.17 -18.42
CA ALA A 555 2.52 25.01 -17.24
C ALA A 555 1.81 24.30 -16.10
N THR A 556 0.63 23.74 -16.36
CA THR A 556 -0.07 22.85 -15.43
C THR A 556 -0.96 21.90 -16.21
N SER A 557 -1.10 20.69 -15.71
CA SER A 557 -2.07 19.70 -16.18
C SER A 557 -3.33 19.73 -15.30
N PHE A 558 -4.39 19.06 -15.75
CA PHE A 558 -5.56 18.83 -14.93
C PHE A 558 -5.45 17.53 -14.13
N ALA A 559 -6.18 17.46 -13.01
CA ALA A 559 -6.25 16.26 -12.20
C ALA A 559 -7.43 15.37 -12.66
N PRO A 560 -7.22 14.08 -12.93
CA PRO A 560 -8.29 13.16 -13.27
C PRO A 560 -9.06 12.76 -12.01
N GLU A 561 -10.26 12.21 -12.21
CA GLU A 561 -11.20 11.82 -11.16
C GLU A 561 -10.56 10.95 -10.04
N PRO A 562 -9.70 9.94 -10.34
CA PRO A 562 -9.06 9.15 -9.29
C PRO A 562 -8.18 9.98 -8.33
N VAL A 563 -7.54 11.05 -8.84
CA VAL A 563 -6.70 11.96 -8.04
C VAL A 563 -7.58 12.84 -7.15
N LEU A 564 -8.66 13.40 -7.72
CA LEU A 564 -9.63 14.21 -6.98
C LEU A 564 -10.28 13.39 -5.86
N LEU A 565 -10.72 12.17 -6.15
CA LEU A 565 -11.33 11.26 -5.19
C LEU A 565 -10.36 10.86 -4.08
N ALA A 566 -9.07 10.66 -4.37
CA ALA A 566 -8.08 10.33 -3.34
C ALA A 566 -7.93 11.46 -2.32
N MET A 567 -7.90 12.72 -2.79
CA MET A 567 -7.84 13.90 -1.94
C MET A 567 -9.14 14.11 -1.16
N ASP A 568 -10.30 14.00 -1.81
CA ASP A 568 -11.62 14.13 -1.19
C ASP A 568 -11.84 13.04 -0.11
N GLN A 569 -11.41 11.82 -0.38
CA GLN A 569 -11.49 10.72 0.57
C GLN A 569 -10.66 10.99 1.83
N PHE A 570 -9.42 11.49 1.70
CA PHE A 570 -8.64 11.92 2.85
C PHE A 570 -9.41 12.93 3.68
N GLU A 571 -9.92 13.99 3.04
CA GLU A 571 -10.62 15.07 3.72
C GLU A 571 -11.88 14.63 4.45
N ARG A 572 -12.68 13.76 3.82
CA ARG A 572 -13.99 13.35 4.35
C ARG A 572 -13.93 12.18 5.32
N THR A 573 -12.96 11.28 5.17
CA THR A 573 -13.04 9.97 5.83
C THR A 573 -11.90 9.69 6.81
N TYR A 574 -10.71 10.27 6.59
CA TYR A 574 -9.57 10.00 7.48
C TYR A 574 -8.62 11.17 7.72
N ARG A 575 -9.09 12.41 7.60
CA ARG A 575 -8.30 13.63 7.84
C ARG A 575 -7.71 13.61 9.25
N ALA A 576 -6.39 13.57 9.30
CA ALA A 576 -5.60 13.69 10.51
C ALA A 576 -4.16 14.06 10.16
N ASN A 577 -3.41 14.55 11.14
CA ASN A 577 -1.98 14.77 10.96
C ASN A 577 -1.23 13.43 10.87
N VAL A 578 -0.09 13.42 10.18
CA VAL A 578 0.80 12.26 10.02
C VAL A 578 1.90 12.25 11.08
N GLY A 579 2.47 11.08 11.37
CA GLY A 579 3.56 10.90 12.33
C GLY A 579 3.12 10.27 13.65
N ARG A 580 3.58 10.82 14.79
CA ARG A 580 3.58 10.17 16.13
C ARG A 580 2.21 10.06 16.81
N GLY A 581 1.11 10.23 16.09
CA GLY A 581 -0.22 10.13 16.66
C GLY A 581 -0.63 8.67 16.92
N VAL A 582 -1.36 8.43 18.02
CA VAL A 582 -1.78 7.07 18.43
C VAL A 582 -3.22 6.71 18.03
N HIS A 583 -4.03 7.70 17.65
CA HIS A 583 -5.45 7.46 17.31
C HIS A 583 -5.63 6.81 15.92
N ARG A 584 -6.84 6.36 15.58
CA ARG A 584 -7.08 5.61 14.33
C ARG A 584 -6.78 6.44 13.08
N LEU A 585 -7.22 7.70 13.02
CA LEU A 585 -7.17 8.51 11.81
C LEU A 585 -5.74 8.91 11.46
N THR A 586 -4.92 9.28 12.46
CA THR A 586 -3.50 9.59 12.26
C THR A 586 -2.71 8.37 11.79
N ARG A 587 -3.03 7.15 12.25
CA ARG A 587 -2.41 5.91 11.72
C ARG A 587 -2.76 5.68 10.25
N ILE A 588 -4.03 5.85 9.87
CA ILE A 588 -4.49 5.70 8.48
C ILE A 588 -3.83 6.77 7.59
N ALA A 589 -3.88 8.03 7.99
CA ALA A 589 -3.27 9.14 7.26
C ALA A 589 -1.76 8.93 7.10
N SER A 590 -1.05 8.53 8.17
CA SER A 590 0.39 8.27 8.12
C SER A 590 0.73 7.14 7.16
N GLN A 591 -0.05 6.05 7.19
CA GLN A 591 0.18 4.93 6.28
C GLN A 591 -0.10 5.31 4.82
N LYS A 592 -1.19 6.03 4.54
CA LYS A 592 -1.54 6.48 3.18
C LYS A 592 -0.51 7.46 2.62
N TYR A 593 -0.03 8.38 3.46
CA TYR A 593 0.99 9.35 3.09
C TYR A 593 2.36 8.69 2.87
N TRP A 594 2.75 7.73 3.72
CA TRP A 594 3.96 6.94 3.52
C TRP A 594 3.88 6.10 2.23
N HIS A 595 2.75 5.44 1.97
CA HIS A 595 2.56 4.67 0.75
C HIS A 595 2.60 5.54 -0.52
N ALA A 596 2.16 6.80 -0.43
CA ALA A 596 2.31 7.73 -1.54
C ALA A 596 3.78 7.98 -1.90
N HIS A 597 4.68 8.04 -0.91
CA HIS A 597 6.13 8.11 -1.17
C HIS A 597 6.65 6.88 -1.90
N GLU A 598 6.25 5.68 -1.45
CA GLU A 598 6.64 4.41 -2.09
C GLU A 598 6.15 4.36 -3.54
N ILE A 599 4.88 4.74 -3.79
CA ILE A 599 4.30 4.78 -5.14
C ILE A 599 5.08 5.73 -6.04
N VAL A 600 5.39 6.94 -5.57
CA VAL A 600 6.11 7.95 -6.36
C VAL A 600 7.55 7.52 -6.59
N ALA A 601 8.21 6.93 -5.60
CA ALA A 601 9.54 6.34 -5.74
C ALA A 601 9.52 5.23 -6.81
N ASP A 602 8.57 4.31 -6.75
CA ASP A 602 8.42 3.22 -7.71
C ASP A 602 8.08 3.72 -9.12
N PHE A 603 7.32 4.81 -9.25
CA PHE A 603 6.97 5.40 -10.53
C PHE A 603 8.19 5.85 -11.32
N ILE A 604 9.20 6.38 -10.63
CA ILE A 604 10.46 6.84 -11.23
C ILE A 604 11.60 5.80 -11.11
N ASN A 605 11.30 4.57 -10.66
CA ASN A 605 12.28 3.53 -10.32
C ASN A 605 13.36 3.98 -9.31
N GLY A 606 12.96 4.79 -8.33
CA GLY A 606 13.83 5.46 -7.35
C GLY A 606 13.88 4.82 -5.96
N ALA A 607 13.45 3.57 -5.79
CA ALA A 607 13.37 2.93 -4.47
C ALA A 607 14.72 2.83 -3.70
N ALA A 608 15.85 2.94 -4.40
CA ALA A 608 17.18 2.94 -3.80
C ALA A 608 17.61 4.29 -3.21
N GLY A 609 16.89 5.37 -3.49
CA GLY A 609 17.16 6.72 -2.97
C GLY A 609 16.12 7.18 -1.96
N THR A 610 16.23 8.46 -1.55
CA THR A 610 15.23 9.12 -0.70
C THR A 610 14.32 10.00 -1.55
N THR A 611 13.02 9.68 -1.55
CA THR A 611 11.98 10.50 -2.18
C THR A 611 11.40 11.45 -1.14
N VAL A 612 11.50 12.76 -1.35
CA VAL A 612 11.00 13.81 -0.45
C VAL A 612 9.89 14.57 -1.16
N PHE A 613 8.75 14.78 -0.49
CA PHE A 613 7.71 15.65 -0.98
C PHE A 613 7.97 17.11 -0.59
N VAL A 614 7.87 17.97 -1.59
CA VAL A 614 8.05 19.42 -1.48
C VAL A 614 6.86 20.14 -2.12
N LYS A 615 6.78 21.47 -2.06
CA LYS A 615 5.68 22.23 -2.69
C LYS A 615 5.73 22.20 -4.22
N ASN A 616 6.93 22.16 -4.81
CA ASN A 616 7.17 22.17 -6.26
C ASN A 616 8.67 21.93 -6.58
N THR A 617 9.00 21.79 -7.87
CA THR A 617 10.39 21.68 -8.37
C THR A 617 11.27 22.82 -7.88
N THR A 618 10.75 24.05 -7.83
CA THR A 618 11.53 25.22 -7.37
C THR A 618 12.05 25.04 -5.95
N GLU A 619 11.22 24.50 -5.05
CA GLU A 619 11.64 24.19 -3.69
C GLU A 619 12.68 23.08 -3.65
N ALA A 620 12.49 21.99 -4.41
CA ALA A 620 13.47 20.92 -4.53
C ALA A 620 14.85 21.43 -4.99
N VAL A 621 14.89 22.23 -6.06
CA VAL A 621 16.15 22.83 -6.55
C VAL A 621 16.77 23.77 -5.52
N THR A 622 15.95 24.57 -4.82
CA THR A 622 16.43 25.44 -3.76
C THR A 622 17.02 24.64 -2.59
N MET A 623 16.43 23.50 -2.23
CA MET A 623 16.96 22.60 -1.21
C MET A 623 18.32 22.03 -1.62
N ILE A 624 18.52 21.68 -2.90
CA ILE A 624 19.84 21.26 -3.40
C ILE A 624 20.84 22.42 -3.29
N ALA A 625 20.49 23.58 -3.86
CA ALA A 625 21.36 24.75 -3.90
C ALA A 625 21.78 25.22 -2.49
N ARG A 626 20.89 25.14 -1.50
CA ARG A 626 21.18 25.61 -0.14
C ARG A 626 21.64 24.52 0.83
N GLY A 627 21.38 23.25 0.51
CA GLY A 627 21.71 22.11 1.36
C GLY A 627 23.07 21.49 1.07
N LEU A 628 23.71 21.83 -0.05
CA LEU A 628 25.10 21.46 -0.32
C LEU A 628 26.09 22.42 0.36
N ASP A 629 27.20 21.88 0.85
CA ASP A 629 28.25 22.62 1.56
C ASP A 629 29.22 23.36 0.62
N TRP A 630 28.85 24.51 0.05
CA TRP A 630 29.65 25.23 -0.94
C TRP A 630 30.92 25.89 -0.39
N LYS A 631 31.97 25.95 -1.24
CA LYS A 631 33.21 26.69 -0.98
C LYS A 631 33.42 27.76 -2.03
N ALA A 632 34.06 28.86 -1.65
CA ALA A 632 34.50 29.88 -2.60
C ALA A 632 35.45 29.24 -3.63
N GLY A 633 35.20 29.49 -4.92
CA GLY A 633 35.91 28.85 -6.02
C GLY A 633 35.21 27.64 -6.61
N ASP A 634 34.19 27.07 -5.94
CA ASP A 634 33.35 26.03 -6.54
C ASP A 634 32.62 26.57 -7.78
N CYS A 635 32.34 25.70 -8.75
CA CYS A 635 31.62 26.03 -9.96
C CYS A 635 30.36 25.18 -10.14
N VAL A 636 29.28 25.83 -10.59
CA VAL A 636 28.09 25.18 -11.14
C VAL A 636 28.06 25.38 -12.65
N VAL A 637 27.96 24.29 -13.39
CA VAL A 637 27.72 24.31 -14.84
C VAL A 637 26.23 24.08 -15.07
N THR A 638 25.59 24.91 -15.87
CA THR A 638 24.17 24.80 -16.23
C THR A 638 23.95 25.17 -17.70
N THR A 639 22.70 25.18 -18.17
CA THR A 639 22.40 25.37 -19.59
C THR A 639 21.58 26.63 -19.85
N ILE A 640 21.55 27.08 -21.10
CA ILE A 640 20.65 28.16 -21.51
C ILE A 640 19.18 27.71 -21.54
N LEU A 641 18.90 26.40 -21.51
CA LEU A 641 17.55 25.82 -21.52
C LEU A 641 16.82 25.97 -20.19
N GLU A 642 17.51 26.36 -19.12
CA GLU A 642 16.94 26.31 -17.78
C GLU A 642 15.75 27.25 -17.62
N HIS A 643 14.68 26.69 -17.05
CA HIS A 643 13.65 27.47 -16.41
C HIS A 643 14.26 28.28 -15.24
N HIS A 644 13.71 29.45 -14.93
CA HIS A 644 14.21 30.32 -13.86
C HIS A 644 14.42 29.59 -12.52
N SER A 645 13.55 28.62 -12.22
CA SER A 645 13.66 27.76 -11.02
C SER A 645 14.93 26.91 -10.96
N ASN A 646 15.52 26.55 -12.10
CA ASN A 646 16.79 25.82 -12.20
C ASN A 646 17.95 26.71 -12.65
N LEU A 647 17.83 28.04 -12.49
CA LEU A 647 18.89 29.01 -12.78
C LEU A 647 19.15 29.95 -11.59
N LEU A 648 18.09 30.58 -11.07
CA LEU A 648 18.19 31.61 -10.04
C LEU A 648 18.77 31.09 -8.71
N PRO A 649 18.43 29.86 -8.23
CA PRO A 649 19.06 29.33 -7.02
C PRO A 649 20.58 29.22 -7.12
N TRP A 650 21.10 28.88 -8.30
CA TRP A 650 22.54 28.79 -8.54
C TRP A 650 23.18 30.17 -8.61
N ARG A 651 22.57 31.12 -9.34
CA ARG A 651 23.03 32.53 -9.37
C ARG A 651 23.08 33.16 -7.98
N ALA A 652 22.14 32.80 -7.11
CA ALA A 652 22.14 33.27 -5.73
C ALA A 652 23.35 32.79 -4.90
N LEU A 653 24.12 31.81 -5.39
CA LEU A 653 25.37 31.34 -4.77
C LEU A 653 26.60 32.17 -5.17
N GLU A 654 26.50 33.04 -6.19
CA GLU A 654 27.61 33.89 -6.63
C GLU A 654 28.13 34.80 -5.50
N LYS A 655 27.24 35.25 -4.61
CA LYS A 655 27.61 36.02 -3.41
C LYS A 655 28.46 35.24 -2.40
N TYR A 656 28.52 33.91 -2.50
CA TYR A 656 29.37 33.05 -1.69
C TYR A 656 30.65 32.62 -2.44
N GLY A 657 30.93 33.22 -3.60
CA GLY A 657 32.11 32.92 -4.41
C GLY A 657 31.97 31.69 -5.30
N VAL A 658 30.74 31.21 -5.55
CA VAL A 658 30.47 30.12 -6.51
C VAL A 658 30.36 30.69 -7.93
N THR A 659 31.06 30.11 -8.89
CA THR A 659 31.01 30.55 -10.30
C THR A 659 29.92 29.82 -11.07
N ILE A 660 29.13 30.52 -11.88
CA ILE A 660 28.08 29.92 -12.73
C ILE A 660 28.48 29.98 -14.21
N ARG A 661 28.63 28.82 -14.85
CA ARG A 661 28.89 28.69 -16.29
C ARG A 661 27.63 28.21 -16.99
N VAL A 662 27.27 28.86 -18.10
CA VAL A 662 26.04 28.56 -18.85
C VAL A 662 26.41 28.08 -20.24
N VAL A 663 26.00 26.86 -20.57
CA VAL A 663 26.24 26.20 -21.86
C VAL A 663 25.10 26.49 -22.83
N GLY A 664 25.47 26.83 -24.07
CA GLY A 664 24.53 27.16 -25.14
C GLY A 664 23.93 25.95 -25.86
N LEU A 665 23.34 26.22 -27.03
CA LEU A 665 22.74 25.23 -27.91
C LEU A 665 23.43 25.22 -29.27
N LYS A 666 23.35 24.08 -29.95
CA LYS A 666 23.64 23.98 -31.38
C LYS A 666 22.51 24.65 -32.17
N SER A 667 22.74 24.88 -33.47
CA SER A 667 21.76 25.50 -34.37
C SER A 667 20.46 24.69 -34.55
N ASP A 668 20.50 23.40 -34.23
CA ASP A 668 19.34 22.49 -34.24
C ASP A 668 18.55 22.48 -32.91
N LEU A 669 18.89 23.39 -31.98
CA LEU A 669 18.31 23.54 -30.65
C LEU A 669 18.63 22.39 -29.67
N THR A 670 19.57 21.52 -30.01
CA THR A 670 20.12 20.51 -29.09
C THR A 670 21.20 21.10 -28.19
N LEU A 671 21.43 20.49 -27.02
CA LEU A 671 22.46 20.93 -26.09
C LEU A 671 23.85 20.79 -26.72
N ASP A 672 24.69 21.83 -26.60
CA ASP A 672 26.07 21.76 -27.05
C ASP A 672 26.94 20.96 -26.08
N MET A 673 27.05 19.66 -26.33
CA MET A 673 27.86 18.74 -25.51
C MET A 673 29.37 19.01 -25.56
N ASP A 674 29.86 19.62 -26.64
CA ASP A 674 31.28 19.98 -26.77
C ASP A 674 31.59 21.19 -25.88
N ALA A 675 30.74 22.23 -25.94
CA ALA A 675 30.82 23.35 -25.01
C ALA A 675 30.59 22.94 -23.55
N LEU A 676 29.73 21.94 -23.29
CA LEU A 676 29.58 21.37 -21.95
C LEU A 676 30.90 20.75 -21.48
N LEU A 677 31.53 19.91 -22.30
CA LEU A 677 32.83 19.30 -21.99
C LEU A 677 33.92 20.35 -21.74
N GLU A 678 33.99 21.40 -22.55
CA GLU A 678 34.95 22.51 -22.39
C GLU A 678 34.72 23.31 -21.11
N SER A 679 33.49 23.36 -20.61
CA SER A 679 33.14 24.03 -19.37
C SER A 679 33.49 23.23 -18.09
N MET A 680 33.96 21.98 -18.23
CA MET A 680 34.33 21.10 -17.12
C MET A 680 35.80 21.27 -16.72
N ASP A 681 36.05 21.41 -15.42
CA ASP A 681 37.38 21.36 -14.78
C ASP A 681 37.23 20.90 -13.32
N ASP A 682 38.33 20.88 -12.56
CA ASP A 682 38.33 20.42 -11.16
C ASP A 682 37.58 21.35 -10.19
N SER A 683 37.18 22.55 -10.63
CA SER A 683 36.34 23.45 -9.84
C SER A 683 34.85 23.09 -9.94
N VAL A 684 34.45 22.28 -10.93
CA VAL A 684 33.04 21.95 -11.15
C VAL A 684 32.55 20.97 -10.11
N ARG A 685 31.73 21.49 -9.20
CA ARG A 685 31.14 20.71 -8.11
C ARG A 685 29.81 20.09 -8.50
N LEU A 686 29.03 20.81 -9.32
CA LEU A 686 27.69 20.38 -9.70
C LEU A 686 27.38 20.80 -11.13
N VAL A 687 26.76 19.90 -11.88
CA VAL A 687 26.10 20.19 -13.15
C VAL A 687 24.58 20.19 -12.89
N ALA A 688 23.90 21.27 -13.27
CA ALA A 688 22.45 21.41 -13.14
C ALA A 688 21.82 21.54 -14.53
N VAL A 689 21.01 20.55 -14.94
CA VAL A 689 20.40 20.54 -16.28
C VAL A 689 18.91 20.23 -16.20
N THR A 690 18.13 20.85 -17.07
CA THR A 690 16.78 20.38 -17.38
C THR A 690 16.86 19.06 -18.17
N HIS A 691 15.98 18.10 -17.88
CA HIS A 691 15.83 16.89 -18.69
C HIS A 691 15.08 17.17 -19.98
N ALA A 692 14.09 18.08 -19.94
CA ALA A 692 13.33 18.51 -21.10
C ALA A 692 12.94 19.99 -20.99
N SER A 693 13.26 20.78 -22.02
CA SER A 693 12.97 22.22 -22.04
C SER A 693 11.47 22.51 -22.00
N ASN A 694 11.06 23.47 -21.17
CA ASN A 694 9.68 23.97 -21.14
C ASN A 694 9.34 24.93 -22.29
N VAL A 695 10.30 25.27 -23.15
CA VAL A 695 10.12 26.19 -24.28
C VAL A 695 10.23 25.43 -25.60
N THR A 696 11.35 24.78 -25.85
CA THR A 696 11.62 24.12 -27.14
C THR A 696 11.21 22.65 -27.17
N GLY A 697 10.89 22.08 -26.01
CA GLY A 697 10.68 20.64 -25.85
C GLY A 697 11.96 19.81 -25.89
N THR A 698 13.13 20.41 -26.14
CA THR A 698 14.42 19.71 -26.28
C THR A 698 14.68 18.79 -25.09
N VAL A 699 14.90 17.51 -25.35
CA VAL A 699 15.35 16.50 -24.37
C VAL A 699 16.87 16.51 -24.30
N THR A 700 17.44 16.69 -23.11
CA THR A 700 18.90 16.71 -22.94
C THR A 700 19.46 15.29 -22.80
N PRO A 701 20.70 15.02 -23.29
CA PRO A 701 21.29 13.69 -23.25
C PRO A 701 21.86 13.36 -21.87
N VAL A 702 20.99 13.24 -20.86
CA VAL A 702 21.38 13.08 -19.44
C VAL A 702 22.34 11.91 -19.21
N ALA A 703 22.17 10.79 -19.94
CA ALA A 703 23.05 9.63 -19.83
C ALA A 703 24.51 9.95 -20.21
N GLU A 704 24.73 10.85 -21.17
CA GLU A 704 26.07 11.32 -21.55
C GLU A 704 26.62 12.32 -20.54
N ILE A 705 25.77 13.24 -20.06
CA ILE A 705 26.11 14.20 -19.02
C ILE A 705 26.56 13.49 -17.74
N VAL A 706 25.90 12.39 -17.34
CA VAL A 706 26.31 11.58 -16.19
C VAL A 706 27.71 10.99 -16.36
N LYS A 707 28.08 10.52 -17.56
CA LYS A 707 29.44 10.01 -17.81
C LYS A 707 30.47 11.13 -17.63
N LEU A 708 30.14 12.33 -18.10
CA LEU A 708 30.99 13.51 -17.95
C LEU A 708 31.13 13.92 -16.47
N CYS A 709 30.04 14.03 -15.73
CA CYS A 709 30.05 14.34 -14.30
C CYS A 709 30.92 13.35 -13.53
N LYS A 710 30.74 12.04 -13.77
CA LYS A 710 31.54 10.99 -13.12
C LYS A 710 33.03 11.11 -13.41
N LYS A 711 33.41 11.48 -14.64
CA LYS A 711 34.82 11.67 -15.03
C LYS A 711 35.49 12.80 -14.23
N HIS A 712 34.73 13.85 -13.91
CA HIS A 712 35.22 15.04 -13.19
C HIS A 712 34.87 15.04 -11.69
N GLY A 713 34.23 13.98 -11.17
CA GLY A 713 33.80 13.93 -9.76
C GLY A 713 32.69 14.92 -9.40
N ALA A 714 31.99 15.49 -10.39
CA ALA A 714 30.90 16.43 -10.18
C ALA A 714 29.58 15.71 -9.87
N LEU A 715 28.72 16.34 -9.06
CA LEU A 715 27.34 15.91 -8.84
C LEU A 715 26.45 16.30 -10.02
N LEU A 716 25.36 15.58 -10.25
CA LEU A 716 24.34 15.93 -11.25
C LEU A 716 22.97 16.17 -10.60
N ALA A 717 22.42 17.36 -10.83
CA ALA A 717 21.04 17.72 -10.53
C ALA A 717 20.22 17.84 -11.83
N VAL A 718 19.12 17.08 -11.90
CA VAL A 718 18.23 17.03 -13.07
C VAL A 718 16.87 17.65 -12.73
N ASP A 719 16.51 18.73 -13.42
CA ASP A 719 15.13 19.23 -13.43
C ASP A 719 14.30 18.43 -14.43
N ALA A 720 13.48 17.54 -13.90
CA ALA A 720 12.64 16.62 -14.63
C ALA A 720 11.17 17.07 -14.68
N ALA A 721 10.88 18.36 -14.41
CA ALA A 721 9.53 18.90 -14.33
C ALA A 721 8.71 18.73 -15.62
N GLN A 722 9.37 18.67 -16.79
CA GLN A 722 8.72 18.41 -18.07
C GLN A 722 8.94 16.98 -18.60
N SER A 723 9.96 16.25 -18.16
CA SER A 723 10.13 14.88 -18.65
C SER A 723 9.21 13.88 -17.93
N VAL A 724 9.06 14.00 -16.61
CA VAL A 724 8.27 13.05 -15.80
C VAL A 724 6.80 12.92 -16.25
N PRO A 725 6.11 14.00 -16.66
CA PRO A 725 4.75 13.89 -17.18
C PRO A 725 4.63 13.23 -18.56
N HIS A 726 5.70 13.27 -19.38
CA HIS A 726 5.61 13.08 -20.83
C HIS A 726 6.37 11.86 -21.35
N MET A 727 7.29 11.29 -20.57
CA MET A 727 8.10 10.13 -20.96
C MET A 727 8.51 9.27 -19.76
N PRO A 728 8.89 8.00 -19.97
CA PRO A 728 9.45 7.17 -18.90
C PRO A 728 10.72 7.80 -18.33
N VAL A 729 10.79 7.93 -17.01
CA VAL A 729 11.99 8.38 -16.29
C VAL A 729 12.37 7.31 -15.27
N ASP A 730 13.53 6.70 -15.48
CA ASP A 730 14.13 5.72 -14.57
C ASP A 730 15.36 6.34 -13.92
N VAL A 731 15.25 6.82 -12.68
CA VAL A 731 16.35 7.53 -12.01
C VAL A 731 17.50 6.60 -11.63
N ALA A 732 17.25 5.30 -11.46
CA ALA A 732 18.30 4.32 -11.22
C ALA A 732 19.17 4.12 -12.47
N ALA A 733 18.55 4.09 -13.65
CA ALA A 733 19.25 4.03 -14.93
C ALA A 733 19.86 5.39 -15.34
N LEU A 734 19.16 6.50 -15.03
CA LEU A 734 19.59 7.87 -15.35
C LEU A 734 20.94 8.17 -14.72
N GLY A 735 21.14 7.74 -13.46
CA GLY A 735 22.41 7.86 -12.75
C GLY A 735 22.69 9.24 -12.15
N ALA A 736 21.69 10.13 -12.10
CA ALA A 736 21.78 11.43 -11.43
C ALA A 736 21.85 11.30 -9.90
N ASP A 737 22.36 12.35 -9.25
CA ASP A 737 22.40 12.44 -7.79
C ASP A 737 21.11 13.04 -7.23
N PHE A 738 20.53 13.99 -7.96
CA PHE A 738 19.26 14.63 -7.62
C PHE A 738 18.33 14.71 -8.82
N VAL A 739 17.05 14.43 -8.62
CA VAL A 739 15.99 14.57 -9.62
C VAL A 739 14.81 15.32 -9.01
N SER A 740 14.36 16.38 -9.67
CA SER A 740 13.30 17.26 -9.17
C SER A 740 12.14 17.37 -10.15
N PHE A 741 10.89 17.25 -9.68
CA PHE A 741 9.71 17.43 -10.53
C PHE A 741 8.49 17.94 -9.75
N SER A 742 7.47 18.42 -10.46
CA SER A 742 6.27 19.02 -9.87
C SER A 742 5.03 18.17 -10.15
N GLY A 743 4.21 17.95 -9.12
CA GLY A 743 2.99 17.15 -9.23
C GLY A 743 1.95 17.75 -10.19
N HIS A 744 1.75 19.07 -10.15
CA HIS A 744 0.75 19.76 -10.98
C HIS A 744 0.97 19.64 -12.50
N LYS A 745 2.15 19.23 -12.95
CA LYS A 745 2.42 18.96 -14.37
C LYS A 745 2.14 17.51 -14.77
N MET A 746 2.08 16.60 -13.80
CA MET A 746 1.90 15.16 -14.00
C MET A 746 0.54 14.67 -13.49
N CYS A 747 -0.53 15.41 -13.79
CA CYS A 747 -1.91 15.15 -13.34
C CYS A 747 -2.14 15.19 -11.82
N GLY A 748 -1.14 15.61 -11.05
CA GLY A 748 -1.19 15.72 -9.59
C GLY A 748 -1.71 17.08 -9.11
N PRO A 749 -1.93 17.23 -7.80
CA PRO A 749 -2.42 18.48 -7.23
C PRO A 749 -1.35 19.58 -7.18
N THR A 750 -1.80 20.83 -7.15
CA THR A 750 -0.93 21.97 -6.84
C THR A 750 -0.37 21.88 -5.42
N GLY A 751 0.74 22.58 -5.18
CA GLY A 751 1.44 22.52 -3.89
C GLY A 751 2.06 21.15 -3.60
N THR A 752 2.35 20.37 -4.64
CA THR A 752 3.11 19.12 -4.57
C THR A 752 4.23 19.08 -5.60
N GLY A 753 5.36 18.51 -5.19
CA GLY A 753 6.54 18.26 -5.98
C GLY A 753 7.42 17.25 -5.26
N VAL A 754 8.49 16.85 -5.92
CA VAL A 754 9.36 15.79 -5.46
C VAL A 754 10.81 16.23 -5.62
N LEU A 755 11.59 15.97 -4.57
CA LEU A 755 13.04 15.85 -4.64
C LEU A 755 13.39 14.39 -4.41
N TRP A 756 13.87 13.71 -5.44
CA TRP A 756 14.55 12.43 -5.28
C TRP A 756 16.04 12.66 -5.15
N MET A 757 16.65 12.06 -4.15
CA MET A 757 18.10 12.11 -3.93
C MET A 757 18.66 10.70 -3.80
N LYS A 758 19.69 10.40 -4.58
CA LYS A 758 20.37 9.10 -4.55
C LYS A 758 20.97 8.83 -3.16
N ASN A 759 21.66 9.85 -2.62
CA ASN A 759 22.23 9.83 -1.28
C ASN A 759 21.68 11.01 -0.48
N PRO A 760 21.29 10.85 0.79
CA PRO A 760 20.75 11.91 1.63
C PRO A 760 21.86 12.81 2.21
N ILE A 761 22.59 13.51 1.32
CA ILE A 761 23.76 14.33 1.65
C ILE A 761 23.44 15.81 1.91
N LEU A 762 22.20 16.24 1.64
CA LEU A 762 21.80 17.62 1.82
C LEU A 762 21.58 17.93 3.30
N GLU A 763 22.01 19.10 3.73
CA GLU A 763 21.55 19.71 4.97
C GLU A 763 20.10 20.21 4.80
N PRO A 764 19.17 19.88 5.72
CA PRO A 764 17.78 20.30 5.61
C PRO A 764 17.63 21.83 5.63
N LEU A 765 16.98 22.37 4.59
CA LEU A 765 16.73 23.81 4.47
C LEU A 765 15.76 24.32 5.55
N PHE A 766 14.76 23.51 5.89
CA PHE A 766 13.77 23.82 6.91
C PHE A 766 13.99 22.89 8.11
N VAL A 767 14.03 23.48 9.30
CA VAL A 767 14.21 22.75 10.57
C VAL A 767 13.01 23.06 11.47
N GLY A 768 12.38 22.02 12.02
CA GLY A 768 11.16 22.17 12.83
C GLY A 768 10.59 20.85 13.33
N GLY A 769 9.31 20.84 13.70
CA GLY A 769 8.60 19.60 14.06
C GLY A 769 8.45 18.64 12.87
N GLY A 770 8.30 17.34 13.11
CA GLY A 770 8.11 16.33 12.05
C GLY A 770 9.41 15.72 11.51
N MET A 771 10.50 16.50 11.48
CA MET A 771 11.80 16.08 10.93
C MET A 771 12.86 15.66 11.94
N VAL A 772 12.51 15.67 13.22
CA VAL A 772 13.40 15.32 14.35
C VAL A 772 13.00 13.98 14.97
N GLU A 773 13.98 13.23 15.45
CA GLU A 773 13.77 12.04 16.29
C GLU A 773 13.71 12.43 17.78
N GLN A 774 14.69 13.20 18.25
CA GLN A 774 14.76 13.73 19.61
C GLN A 774 15.12 15.21 19.62
N VAL A 775 14.60 15.94 20.60
CA VAL A 775 14.91 17.35 20.85
C VAL A 775 15.21 17.50 22.33
N GLY A 776 16.41 17.97 22.64
CA GLY A 776 16.82 18.42 23.97
C GLY A 776 16.97 19.94 24.01
N GLU A 777 17.27 20.48 25.19
CA GLU A 777 17.42 21.93 25.40
C GLU A 777 18.51 22.56 24.51
N ASN A 778 19.62 21.84 24.31
CA ASN A 778 20.79 22.32 23.56
C ASN A 778 21.17 21.44 22.36
N SER A 779 20.30 20.51 21.94
CA SER A 779 20.59 19.59 20.82
C SER A 779 19.33 18.99 20.20
N PHE A 780 19.43 18.48 18.98
CA PHE A 780 18.40 17.66 18.35
C PHE A 780 19.02 16.65 17.39
N THR A 781 18.30 15.57 17.12
CA THR A 781 18.68 14.56 16.11
C THR A 781 17.62 14.50 15.02
N PHE A 782 18.04 14.33 13.77
CA PHE A 782 17.12 14.19 12.64
C PHE A 782 16.42 12.83 12.65
N ALA A 783 15.18 12.80 12.16
CA ALA A 783 14.51 11.56 11.80
C ALA A 783 15.17 10.92 10.56
N GLU A 784 14.94 9.62 10.35
CA GLU A 784 15.47 8.91 9.17
C GLU A 784 14.59 9.11 7.92
N GLY A 785 15.16 8.83 6.74
CA GLY A 785 14.46 8.83 5.46
C GLY A 785 13.93 10.21 5.05
N PHE A 786 12.78 10.23 4.38
CA PHE A 786 12.15 11.47 3.88
C PHE A 786 11.74 12.41 5.01
N HIS A 787 11.45 11.88 6.20
CA HIS A 787 11.08 12.69 7.36
C HIS A 787 12.15 13.73 7.70
N ARG A 788 13.44 13.44 7.51
CA ARG A 788 14.54 14.41 7.71
C ARG A 788 14.34 15.71 6.94
N TYR A 789 13.65 15.67 5.81
CA TYR A 789 13.57 16.77 4.86
C TYR A 789 12.19 17.43 4.81
N GLU A 790 11.21 16.90 5.54
CA GLU A 790 9.82 17.39 5.58
C GLU A 790 9.49 18.03 6.92
N ALA A 791 9.96 19.26 7.11
CA ALA A 791 9.68 20.03 8.32
C ALA A 791 8.23 20.55 8.34
N GLY A 792 7.57 20.41 9.48
CA GLY A 792 6.20 20.87 9.71
C GLY A 792 5.15 19.84 9.32
N THR A 793 3.88 20.24 9.40
CA THR A 793 2.77 19.42 8.86
C THR A 793 2.84 19.47 7.33
N PRO A 794 3.01 18.33 6.65
CA PRO A 794 3.12 18.33 5.20
C PRO A 794 1.77 18.57 4.51
N ASN A 795 1.79 18.78 3.20
CA ASN A 795 0.59 18.74 2.36
C ASN A 795 0.10 17.29 2.20
N ILE A 796 -0.55 16.75 3.24
CA ILE A 796 -0.92 15.32 3.32
C ILE A 796 -1.89 14.92 2.20
N ALA A 797 -2.98 15.68 2.02
CA ALA A 797 -3.96 15.45 0.97
C ALA A 797 -3.29 15.50 -0.41
N GLY A 798 -2.45 16.51 -0.63
CA GLY A 798 -1.69 16.67 -1.86
C GLY A 798 -0.75 15.49 -2.12
N GLY A 799 0.05 15.07 -1.14
CA GLY A 799 0.97 13.95 -1.29
C GLY A 799 0.24 12.64 -1.63
N ILE A 800 -0.91 12.38 -1.00
CA ILE A 800 -1.78 11.24 -1.35
C ILE A 800 -2.29 11.37 -2.79
N GLY A 801 -2.75 12.55 -3.20
CA GLY A 801 -3.17 12.84 -4.57
C GLY A 801 -2.04 12.68 -5.59
N LEU A 802 -0.81 13.07 -5.25
CA LEU A 802 0.38 12.88 -6.07
C LEU A 802 0.68 11.38 -6.29
N GLY A 803 0.55 10.56 -5.24
CA GLY A 803 0.63 9.10 -5.36
C GLY A 803 -0.44 8.56 -6.30
N ALA A 804 -1.69 9.03 -6.19
CA ALA A 804 -2.76 8.62 -7.10
C ALA A 804 -2.49 9.03 -8.57
N ALA A 805 -1.87 10.19 -8.79
CA ALA A 805 -1.49 10.65 -10.12
C ALA A 805 -0.38 9.77 -10.74
N ALA A 806 0.62 9.38 -9.94
CA ALA A 806 1.65 8.45 -10.35
C ALA A 806 1.07 7.07 -10.72
N VAL A 807 0.10 6.55 -9.96
CA VAL A 807 -0.62 5.31 -10.33
C VAL A 807 -1.37 5.50 -11.65
N PHE A 808 -2.10 6.60 -11.80
CA PHE A 808 -2.88 6.87 -13.00
C PHE A 808 -2.02 6.87 -14.27
N LEU A 809 -0.89 7.57 -14.26
CA LEU A 809 0.04 7.62 -15.39
C LEU A 809 0.71 6.25 -15.63
N LYS A 810 1.07 5.53 -14.57
CA LYS A 810 1.66 4.19 -14.65
C LYS A 810 0.69 3.17 -15.28
N ASP A 811 -0.58 3.25 -14.94
CA ASP A 811 -1.63 2.35 -15.44
C ASP A 811 -1.92 2.58 -16.94
N ILE A 812 -1.82 3.83 -17.41
CA ILE A 812 -1.86 4.14 -18.86
C ILE A 812 -0.58 3.62 -19.54
N GLY A 813 0.55 3.73 -18.85
CA GLY A 813 1.87 3.34 -19.33
C GLY A 813 2.60 4.50 -19.99
N MET A 814 3.73 4.92 -19.42
CA MET A 814 4.49 6.09 -19.89
C MET A 814 4.99 5.98 -21.32
N LYS A 815 5.27 4.77 -21.82
CA LYS A 815 5.62 4.56 -23.24
C LYS A 815 4.44 4.83 -24.19
N ASN A 816 3.21 4.53 -23.75
CA ASN A 816 2.01 4.81 -24.53
C ASN A 816 1.75 6.32 -24.59
N ILE A 817 1.94 7.00 -23.45
CA ILE A 817 1.86 8.46 -23.34
C ILE A 817 2.88 9.12 -24.26
N GLU A 818 4.15 8.72 -24.16
CA GLU A 818 5.24 9.25 -24.99
C GLU A 818 4.97 9.04 -26.49
N ALA A 819 4.49 7.86 -26.89
CA ALA A 819 4.16 7.56 -28.29
C ALA A 819 3.00 8.44 -28.80
N ARG A 820 1.92 8.57 -28.01
CA ARG A 820 0.76 9.38 -28.35
C ARG A 820 1.09 10.87 -28.46
N GLU A 821 1.81 11.40 -27.49
CA GLU A 821 2.20 12.80 -27.51
C GLU A 821 3.13 13.10 -28.68
N ARG A 822 4.04 12.18 -29.02
CA ARG A 822 4.90 12.30 -30.20
C ARG A 822 4.10 12.36 -31.50
N GLU A 823 3.09 11.50 -31.65
CA GLU A 823 2.18 11.51 -32.81
C GLU A 823 1.48 12.86 -32.97
N LEU A 824 0.81 13.33 -31.92
CA LEU A 824 0.08 14.60 -31.92
C LEU A 824 1.00 15.80 -32.16
N THR A 825 2.18 15.78 -31.56
CA THR A 825 3.20 16.83 -31.71
C THR A 825 3.76 16.87 -33.12
N ASN A 826 4.03 15.71 -33.73
CA ASN A 826 4.47 15.63 -35.12
C ASN A 826 3.43 16.21 -36.08
N ARG A 827 2.16 15.87 -35.87
CA ARG A 827 1.05 16.42 -36.65
C ARG A 827 0.97 17.95 -36.51
N LEU A 828 1.12 18.47 -35.29
CA LEU A 828 1.11 19.92 -35.05
C LEU A 828 2.26 20.62 -35.76
N ILE A 829 3.48 20.09 -35.64
CA ILE A 829 4.68 20.65 -36.28
C ILE A 829 4.53 20.63 -37.80
N GLU A 830 4.06 19.53 -38.39
CA GLU A 830 3.83 19.42 -39.84
C GLU A 830 2.88 20.53 -40.32
N LYS A 831 1.74 20.69 -39.63
CA LYS A 831 0.72 21.67 -39.99
C LYS A 831 1.18 23.11 -39.80
N LEU A 832 1.79 23.43 -38.68
CA LEU A 832 2.29 24.79 -38.44
C LEU A 832 3.47 25.14 -39.37
N SER A 833 4.30 24.17 -39.74
CA SER A 833 5.39 24.39 -40.72
C SER A 833 4.87 24.71 -42.11
N ALA A 834 3.64 24.29 -42.44
CA ALA A 834 2.99 24.61 -43.71
C ALA A 834 2.35 26.01 -43.73
N VAL A 835 2.22 26.68 -42.56
CA VAL A 835 1.66 28.04 -42.47
C VAL A 835 2.73 29.05 -42.88
N PRO A 836 2.49 29.88 -43.92
CA PRO A 836 3.47 30.85 -44.40
C PRO A 836 3.98 31.78 -43.29
N GLY A 837 5.30 31.91 -43.18
CA GLY A 837 5.96 32.84 -42.26
C GLY A 837 6.02 32.40 -40.80
N VAL A 838 5.24 31.39 -40.37
CA VAL A 838 5.32 30.87 -39.00
C VAL A 838 6.70 30.26 -38.75
N LYS A 839 7.36 30.70 -37.68
CA LYS A 839 8.68 30.20 -37.26
C LYS A 839 8.52 29.34 -36.02
N LEU A 840 8.95 28.07 -36.12
CA LEU A 840 8.93 27.10 -35.02
C LEU A 840 10.29 27.09 -34.28
N TYR A 841 10.23 26.89 -32.97
CA TYR A 841 11.40 26.76 -32.08
C TYR A 841 11.37 25.38 -31.41
N VAL A 842 11.54 24.34 -32.22
CA VAL A 842 11.50 22.94 -31.78
C VAL A 842 12.60 22.17 -32.53
N PRO A 843 13.31 21.20 -31.89
CA PRO A 843 14.24 20.33 -32.61
C PRO A 843 13.54 19.56 -33.72
N ALA A 844 14.18 19.35 -34.88
CA ALA A 844 13.54 18.66 -36.01
C ALA A 844 13.36 17.15 -35.79
N ASP A 845 14.24 16.52 -35.01
CA ASP A 845 14.16 15.09 -34.65
C ASP A 845 13.06 14.83 -33.59
N PRO A 846 12.03 14.02 -33.89
CA PRO A 846 10.99 13.66 -32.93
C PRO A 846 11.48 12.89 -31.69
N THR A 847 12.67 12.29 -31.73
CA THR A 847 13.25 11.56 -30.61
C THR A 847 13.96 12.47 -29.60
N GLN A 848 14.22 13.72 -29.98
CA GLN A 848 14.93 14.71 -29.16
C GLN A 848 14.00 15.77 -28.56
N ARG A 849 12.68 15.55 -28.59
CA ARG A 849 11.70 16.50 -28.06
C ARG A 849 10.51 15.83 -27.39
N ILE A 850 9.96 16.50 -26.38
CA ILE A 850 8.63 16.23 -25.83
C ILE A 850 7.55 17.04 -26.56
N GLY A 851 6.28 16.89 -26.15
CA GLY A 851 5.13 17.60 -26.72
C GLY A 851 5.04 19.09 -26.41
N VAL A 852 6.10 19.86 -26.64
CA VAL A 852 6.12 21.32 -26.48
C VAL A 852 6.51 21.98 -27.80
N VAL A 853 5.64 22.84 -28.32
CA VAL A 853 5.83 23.54 -29.59
C VAL A 853 5.74 25.05 -29.35
N SER A 854 6.91 25.70 -29.32
CA SER A 854 7.00 27.16 -29.32
C SER A 854 7.07 27.70 -30.73
N PHE A 855 6.37 28.79 -31.01
CA PHE A 855 6.37 29.40 -32.34
C PHE A 855 6.07 30.91 -32.30
N LYS A 856 6.35 31.57 -33.43
CA LYS A 856 5.99 32.97 -33.69
C LYS A 856 5.26 33.10 -35.01
N ILE A 857 4.32 34.03 -35.05
CA ILE A 857 3.62 34.47 -36.25
C ILE A 857 4.20 35.85 -36.63
N PRO A 858 4.63 36.08 -37.89
CA PRO A 858 5.15 37.38 -38.30
C PRO A 858 4.14 38.51 -38.12
N GLY A 859 4.60 39.65 -37.61
CA GLY A 859 3.77 40.86 -37.49
C GLY A 859 2.71 40.84 -36.38
N ILE A 860 2.62 39.77 -35.58
CA ILE A 860 1.63 39.64 -34.51
C ILE A 860 2.35 39.29 -33.22
N SER A 861 2.05 40.02 -32.13
CA SER A 861 2.66 39.73 -30.84
C SER A 861 2.15 38.38 -30.29
N PRO A 862 2.97 37.62 -29.54
CA PRO A 862 2.52 36.36 -28.95
C PRO A 862 1.29 36.50 -28.04
N HIS A 863 1.15 37.63 -27.36
CA HIS A 863 0.03 37.90 -26.47
C HIS A 863 -1.28 38.16 -27.24
N GLU A 864 -1.22 38.95 -28.32
CA GLU A 864 -2.39 39.19 -29.19
C GLU A 864 -2.87 37.89 -29.84
N ALA A 865 -1.95 37.08 -30.38
CA ALA A 865 -2.30 35.80 -30.99
C ALA A 865 -2.91 34.82 -29.97
N ALA A 866 -2.37 34.75 -28.75
CA ALA A 866 -2.90 33.89 -27.69
C ALA A 866 -4.29 34.36 -27.21
N ALA A 867 -4.51 35.68 -27.10
CA ALA A 867 -5.82 36.24 -26.76
C ALA A 867 -6.86 35.90 -27.84
N TYR A 868 -6.50 36.09 -29.11
CA TYR A 868 -7.38 35.73 -30.24
C TYR A 868 -7.73 34.23 -30.24
N LEU A 869 -6.75 33.36 -29.99
CA LEU A 869 -6.99 31.91 -29.92
C LEU A 869 -7.99 31.53 -28.82
N ASP A 870 -7.93 32.18 -27.66
CA ASP A 870 -8.86 31.93 -26.55
C ASP A 870 -10.25 32.51 -26.84
N ASP A 871 -10.31 33.80 -27.23
CA ASP A 871 -11.56 34.55 -27.40
C ASP A 871 -12.38 34.05 -28.60
N GLU A 872 -11.74 33.76 -29.74
CA GLU A 872 -12.44 33.44 -30.99
C GLU A 872 -12.56 31.93 -31.25
N ALA A 873 -11.62 31.13 -30.74
CA ALA A 873 -11.57 29.69 -31.01
C ALA A 873 -11.64 28.80 -29.76
N GLY A 874 -11.63 29.37 -28.54
CA GLY A 874 -11.62 28.60 -27.30
C GLY A 874 -10.35 27.78 -27.07
N ILE A 875 -9.23 28.17 -27.71
CA ILE A 875 -7.96 27.43 -27.70
C ILE A 875 -7.01 28.05 -26.68
N MET A 876 -6.75 27.31 -25.62
CA MET A 876 -5.93 27.79 -24.50
C MET A 876 -4.46 27.44 -24.74
N VAL A 877 -3.66 28.44 -25.12
CA VAL A 877 -2.19 28.35 -25.24
C VAL A 877 -1.50 29.31 -24.28
N ARG A 878 -0.18 29.19 -24.13
CA ARG A 878 0.63 30.15 -23.37
C ARG A 878 1.32 31.15 -24.29
N SER A 879 1.47 32.39 -23.84
CA SER A 879 2.32 33.39 -24.49
C SER A 879 3.31 34.04 -23.51
N GLY A 880 4.42 34.54 -24.04
CA GLY A 880 5.41 35.32 -23.29
C GLY A 880 6.74 34.59 -23.09
N MET A 881 7.40 34.88 -21.96
CA MET A 881 8.78 34.45 -21.70
C MET A 881 8.93 33.03 -21.13
N HIS A 882 7.81 32.41 -20.75
CA HIS A 882 7.75 31.06 -20.15
C HIS A 882 8.74 30.82 -19.00
N CYS A 883 9.09 31.87 -18.25
CA CYS A 883 10.11 31.83 -17.22
C CYS A 883 11.46 31.27 -17.71
N ALA A 884 11.85 31.62 -18.94
CA ALA A 884 13.09 31.21 -19.59
C ALA A 884 13.68 32.39 -20.41
N GLU A 885 13.66 33.60 -19.84
CA GLU A 885 14.15 34.82 -20.50
C GLU A 885 15.55 34.72 -21.14
N PRO A 886 16.56 34.08 -20.51
CA PRO A 886 17.86 33.90 -21.17
C PRO A 886 17.75 33.12 -22.48
N LEU A 887 16.95 32.05 -22.51
CA LEU A 887 16.66 31.30 -23.72
C LEU A 887 15.92 32.15 -24.75
N MET A 888 14.95 32.95 -24.33
CA MET A 888 14.22 33.83 -25.25
C MET A 888 15.13 34.83 -25.94
N ARG A 889 16.09 35.42 -25.22
CA ARG A 889 17.10 36.29 -25.83
C ARG A 889 18.04 35.51 -26.74
N TYR A 890 18.44 34.31 -26.35
CA TYR A 890 19.27 33.41 -27.17
C TYR A 890 18.59 33.04 -28.50
N LEU A 891 17.27 32.83 -28.48
CA LEU A 891 16.45 32.52 -29.66
C LEU A 891 16.00 33.78 -30.43
N GLU A 892 16.51 34.95 -30.08
CA GLU A 892 16.15 36.25 -30.69
C GLU A 892 14.63 36.54 -30.62
N CYS A 893 14.02 36.17 -29.51
CA CYS A 893 12.59 36.34 -29.20
C CYS A 893 12.37 37.27 -27.99
N PRO A 894 12.69 38.58 -28.09
CA PRO A 894 12.61 39.51 -26.96
C PRO A 894 11.19 39.80 -26.45
N GLU A 895 10.16 39.40 -27.20
CA GLU A 895 8.74 39.47 -26.79
C GLU A 895 8.19 38.10 -26.34
N GLY A 896 9.05 37.07 -26.34
CA GLY A 896 8.65 35.69 -26.08
C GLY A 896 8.07 34.98 -27.31
N THR A 897 7.36 33.89 -27.04
CA THR A 897 6.74 33.02 -28.05
C THR A 897 5.32 32.65 -27.65
N ILE A 898 4.54 32.17 -28.62
CA ILE A 898 3.35 31.35 -28.35
C ILE A 898 3.87 29.93 -28.07
N ARG A 899 3.27 29.24 -27.10
CA ARG A 899 3.60 27.86 -26.77
C ARG A 899 2.33 27.03 -26.66
N ALA A 900 2.18 26.09 -27.59
CA ALA A 900 1.25 24.99 -27.49
C ALA A 900 1.98 23.78 -26.88
N SER A 901 1.44 23.23 -25.82
CA SER A 901 1.99 22.08 -25.10
C SER A 901 0.95 20.98 -24.99
N ILE A 902 1.29 19.86 -25.59
CA ILE A 902 0.44 18.69 -25.79
C ILE A 902 0.53 17.79 -24.57
N ALA A 903 -0.60 17.18 -24.21
CA ALA A 903 -0.68 16.05 -23.32
C ALA A 903 -1.39 14.88 -24.02
N PHE A 904 -1.18 13.67 -23.52
CA PHE A 904 -1.77 12.43 -24.06
C PHE A 904 -3.31 12.43 -24.20
N TYR A 905 -4.02 13.29 -23.46
CA TYR A 905 -5.49 13.43 -23.55
C TYR A 905 -5.96 14.47 -24.58
N ASN A 906 -5.03 15.12 -25.29
CA ASN A 906 -5.38 15.96 -26.43
C ASN A 906 -5.76 15.12 -27.65
N THR A 907 -6.49 15.73 -28.58
CA THR A 907 -7.03 15.05 -29.77
C THR A 907 -6.48 15.63 -31.07
N GLU A 908 -6.54 14.85 -32.13
CA GLU A 908 -6.18 15.26 -33.48
C GLU A 908 -7.03 16.44 -33.95
N SER A 909 -8.32 16.47 -33.58
CA SER A 909 -9.22 17.59 -33.88
C SER A 909 -8.76 18.87 -33.19
N GLU A 910 -8.26 18.80 -31.95
CA GLU A 910 -7.71 19.97 -31.25
C GLU A 910 -6.47 20.51 -31.98
N ILE A 911 -5.59 19.62 -32.45
CA ILE A 911 -4.41 19.99 -33.25
C ILE A 911 -4.82 20.62 -34.59
N ASP A 912 -5.81 20.05 -35.25
CA ASP A 912 -6.29 20.51 -36.55
C ASP A 912 -6.93 21.90 -36.47
N THR A 913 -7.77 22.13 -35.46
CA THR A 913 -8.39 23.44 -35.25
C THR A 913 -7.34 24.48 -34.89
N LEU A 914 -6.37 24.18 -34.00
CA LEU A 914 -5.27 25.11 -33.71
C LEU A 914 -4.54 25.50 -34.99
N ALA A 915 -4.14 24.53 -35.82
CA ALA A 915 -3.42 24.83 -37.05
C ALA A 915 -4.25 25.67 -38.04
N ALA A 916 -5.54 25.39 -38.16
CA ALA A 916 -6.45 26.16 -39.02
C ALA A 916 -6.61 27.61 -38.52
N THR A 917 -6.78 27.82 -37.22
CA THR A 917 -6.88 29.16 -36.64
C THR A 917 -5.56 29.92 -36.76
N ILE A 918 -4.41 29.26 -36.62
CA ILE A 918 -3.11 29.90 -36.87
C ILE A 918 -2.94 30.29 -38.33
N LEU A 919 -3.42 29.48 -39.28
CA LEU A 919 -3.42 29.83 -40.69
C LEU A 919 -4.27 31.08 -40.96
N GLU A 920 -5.46 31.17 -40.36
CA GLU A 920 -6.33 32.35 -40.45
C GLU A 920 -5.67 33.61 -39.87
N ILE A 921 -4.99 33.49 -38.72
CA ILE A 921 -4.25 34.59 -38.10
C ILE A 921 -3.07 35.05 -38.97
N ALA A 922 -2.42 34.12 -39.69
CA ALA A 922 -1.23 34.41 -40.50
C ALA A 922 -1.54 35.11 -41.84
N GLY A 923 -2.80 35.08 -42.30
CA GLY A 923 -3.26 35.69 -43.56
C GLY A 923 -3.34 34.72 -44.73
#